data_AF-A0A7W7WHC2-F1
#
_entry.id   AF-A0A7W7WHC2-F1
#
_cell.length_a   1.000
_cell.length_b   1.000
_cell.length_c   1.000
_cell.angle_alpha   90.00
_cell.angle_beta   90.00
_cell.angle_gamma   90.00
#
_symmetry.space_group_name_H-M   'P 1'
#
loop_
_entity.id
_entity.type
_entity.pdbx_description
1 polymer ?
#
loop_
_entity_poly.entity_id
_entity_poly.type
_entity_poly.pdbx_seq_one_letter_code
_entity_poly.pdbx_strand_id
1 'polypeptide(L)'
;MRRPPSPSPAQGGIIKTRSAALVAAILLGALAAPVTATAAPAHLYVDNNAGAHCTDAGTGLQSAPYCTVQAAADHVVAGQTVHIAEGHYPEQVTLTRSGTAEAPITFLGGEDRLSPDWSFATLGGTHDNDTPHAMVITGASHLVLNGLNFQGSSGESLLIDGASDVTITRSTAERSRPRTRAILLTNASEQITFARSLLGSLVLNGGTRNTTVTGSEINSLEAYESPGTVVVNTNVNSSCNEGISLTGDSRGATIKNTVIDTGDHWSNEACSPFAPTTGIRVVQNSTYGTTIDYNVIKPVNGAGTAYYWGEERYLTQLALTDGTGQGAHDFVADPAIGGSWSGPQLSPVVDSADETALGILPVDRGGRPAGDDPVIPNTGTGSGFRDRGAWEFADFGSLYTPTGPTRILDTREGIGGPTATVKPGTSIDLQVAGVAGVPAQGVTAVTLNVTVDRTTSGGYLTVYPHGQSRPSSSNLNWTAGTTIPNLVTVPVIDGKVSFYSGSGGPIDVIADLAGYYSSKGSVFTPAGPTRMLDTREGVGGPTAPVKPGTSVDLQVAGVAGVPAKGVTAVTLNVTVDRTAGGGYLTVFPHGNDRPTASNLNWTAGTTIPNLVTVPVIDGKISFYSGSGGQIDVIADLAGYYSAEGYTTYRPTGPWRLRDTRQTTETESGPIPAGAVPPGGEITVDLGSFPAPRGVTLNVTVTAPTAGGYLTVYPSGATRPLASNLNWVAGQTIANQVVVPVLEDHKVRFYNGSAGTVHLVVDAFGYQSW
;
A
#
# COMPACT_ATOMS: atom_id res chain seq x y z
N MET A 1 -36.36 21.36 -43.12
CA MET A 1 -35.91 22.74 -43.45
C MET A 1 -34.38 22.73 -43.42
N ARG A 2 -33.69 22.32 -44.50
CA ARG A 2 -33.12 23.16 -45.59
C ARG A 2 -32.46 24.48 -45.11
N ARG A 3 -31.15 24.39 -44.77
CA ARG A 3 -29.95 25.08 -45.35
C ARG A 3 -29.97 26.63 -45.53
N PRO A 4 -28.82 27.35 -45.64
CA PRO A 4 -27.43 27.10 -45.18
C PRO A 4 -26.66 28.44 -44.83
N PRO A 5 -25.35 28.69 -45.14
CA PRO A 5 -24.41 29.37 -44.23
C PRO A 5 -23.71 30.63 -44.86
N SER A 6 -22.71 31.19 -44.16
CA SER A 6 -21.54 32.03 -44.58
C SER A 6 -21.69 33.12 -45.69
N PRO A 7 -20.94 34.25 -45.64
CA PRO A 7 -19.51 34.19 -45.97
C PRO A 7 -18.58 35.25 -45.32
N SER A 8 -17.29 34.91 -45.30
CA SER A 8 -16.15 35.85 -45.26
C SER A 8 -15.89 36.43 -46.67
N PRO A 9 -15.21 37.57 -46.79
CA PRO A 9 -14.23 37.68 -47.87
C PRO A 9 -12.87 38.21 -47.42
N ALA A 10 -11.87 37.77 -48.16
CA ALA A 10 -10.47 38.10 -48.02
C ALA A 10 -10.02 39.19 -49.03
N GLN A 11 -8.90 39.84 -48.70
CA GLN A 11 -7.86 40.42 -49.55
C GLN A 11 -8.14 41.63 -50.48
N GLY A 12 -7.16 42.54 -50.51
CA GLY A 12 -6.86 43.38 -51.69
C GLY A 12 -6.45 44.82 -51.36
N GLY A 13 -5.17 45.16 -51.56
CA GLY A 13 -4.60 46.48 -51.24
C GLY A 13 -4.79 47.58 -52.31
N ILE A 14 -4.13 48.72 -52.07
CA ILE A 14 -3.37 49.59 -53.01
C ILE A 14 -3.36 51.06 -52.51
N ILE A 15 -2.16 51.50 -52.11
CA ILE A 15 -1.44 52.73 -52.49
C ILE A 15 -2.21 54.06 -52.56
N LYS A 16 -1.77 55.04 -51.76
CA LYS A 16 -1.49 56.40 -52.22
C LYS A 16 -0.40 57.08 -51.38
N THR A 17 0.71 57.32 -52.07
CA THR A 17 1.88 58.14 -51.72
C THR A 17 1.55 59.63 -51.68
N ARG A 18 2.25 60.39 -50.82
CA ARG A 18 2.85 61.68 -51.21
C ARG A 18 4.02 62.07 -50.28
N SER A 19 5.15 62.15 -50.95
CA SER A 19 6.50 62.57 -50.60
C SER A 19 6.62 63.89 -49.84
N ALA A 20 7.62 63.97 -48.96
CA ALA A 20 8.40 65.19 -48.72
C ALA A 20 9.89 64.82 -48.58
N ALA A 21 10.72 65.72 -49.06
CA ALA A 21 12.05 65.49 -49.62
C ALA A 21 13.17 65.20 -48.61
N LEU A 22 14.16 64.47 -49.14
CA LEU A 22 15.47 64.19 -48.58
C LEU A 22 16.42 65.36 -48.86
N VAL A 23 17.19 65.82 -47.87
CA VAL A 23 18.51 66.44 -48.08
C VAL A 23 19.49 65.75 -47.14
N ALA A 24 20.49 65.11 -47.73
CA ALA A 24 21.57 64.41 -47.07
C ALA A 24 22.71 65.38 -46.73
N ALA A 25 23.31 65.22 -45.55
CA ALA A 25 24.68 65.61 -45.28
C ALA A 25 25.35 64.48 -44.48
N ILE A 26 26.42 63.95 -45.07
CA ILE A 26 27.25 62.83 -44.63
C ILE A 26 28.20 63.29 -43.52
N LEU A 27 28.41 62.46 -42.48
CA LEU A 27 29.71 62.35 -41.78
C LEU A 27 29.78 61.07 -40.93
N LEU A 28 30.93 60.39 -41.03
CA LEU A 28 31.26 59.06 -40.51
C LEU A 28 31.16 58.92 -38.99
N GLY A 29 30.71 57.75 -38.52
CA GLY A 29 30.84 57.30 -37.13
C GLY A 29 30.50 55.81 -37.01
N ALA A 30 31.33 55.06 -36.30
CA ALA A 30 31.38 53.59 -36.25
C ALA A 30 30.03 52.85 -36.09
N LEU A 31 29.92 51.70 -36.78
CA LEU A 31 28.92 50.66 -36.50
C LEU A 31 29.10 50.15 -35.07
N ALA A 32 28.31 50.66 -34.12
CA ALA A 32 27.99 49.92 -32.91
C ALA A 32 26.89 48.93 -33.28
N ALA A 33 27.21 47.63 -33.26
CA ALA A 33 26.19 46.60 -33.28
C ALA A 33 25.24 46.83 -32.09
N PRO A 34 23.92 46.63 -32.24
CA PRO A 34 23.03 46.66 -31.09
C PRO A 34 23.48 45.54 -30.15
N VAL A 35 23.94 45.91 -28.96
CA VAL A 35 24.11 44.96 -27.86
C VAL A 35 22.70 44.49 -27.54
N THR A 36 22.32 43.33 -28.07
CA THR A 36 21.16 42.61 -27.56
C THR A 36 21.47 42.28 -26.11
N ALA A 37 20.79 42.96 -25.17
CA ALA A 37 20.81 42.54 -23.79
C ALA A 37 20.28 41.10 -23.76
N THR A 38 21.18 40.14 -23.55
CA THR A 38 20.81 38.75 -23.32
C THR A 38 19.92 38.74 -22.08
N ALA A 39 18.69 38.25 -22.20
CA ALA A 39 17.80 38.07 -21.06
C ALA A 39 18.55 37.31 -19.95
N ALA A 40 18.38 37.75 -18.70
CA ALA A 40 18.96 37.05 -17.56
C ALA A 40 18.51 35.58 -17.61
N PRO A 41 19.40 34.63 -17.30
CA PRO A 41 19.06 33.21 -17.38
C PRO A 41 17.90 32.92 -16.43
N ALA A 42 16.93 32.10 -16.84
CA ALA A 42 15.82 31.70 -15.96
C ALA A 42 16.28 30.79 -14.81
N HIS A 43 17.49 30.25 -14.90
CA HIS A 43 18.03 29.28 -13.96
C HIS A 43 19.45 29.64 -13.52
N LEU A 44 19.72 29.47 -12.24
CA LEU A 44 21.06 29.45 -11.65
C LEU A 44 21.35 28.04 -11.13
N TYR A 45 22.61 27.67 -11.06
CA TYR A 45 23.06 26.35 -10.62
C TYR A 45 24.10 26.49 -9.52
N VAL A 46 23.99 25.64 -8.50
CA VAL A 46 24.97 25.47 -7.42
C VAL A 46 25.38 24.00 -7.40
N ASP A 47 26.68 23.73 -7.45
CA ASP A 47 27.21 22.36 -7.39
C ASP A 47 28.65 22.39 -6.88
N ASN A 48 28.88 21.86 -5.67
CA ASN A 48 30.22 21.77 -5.07
C ASN A 48 30.89 20.40 -5.25
N ASN A 49 30.30 19.50 -6.06
CA ASN A 49 30.86 18.18 -6.30
C ASN A 49 32.19 18.24 -7.04
N ALA A 50 33.05 17.25 -6.78
CA ALA A 50 34.33 17.13 -7.45
C ALA A 50 34.12 16.98 -8.97
N GLY A 51 34.63 17.96 -9.74
CA GLY A 51 34.49 17.98 -11.21
C GLY A 51 33.41 18.94 -11.75
N ALA A 52 32.64 19.59 -10.89
CA ALA A 52 31.64 20.60 -11.30
C ALA A 52 32.27 21.91 -11.84
N HIS A 53 33.57 22.13 -11.60
CA HIS A 53 34.30 23.35 -11.98
C HIS A 53 33.59 24.64 -11.53
N CYS A 54 32.98 24.60 -10.35
CA CYS A 54 32.19 25.68 -9.81
C CYS A 54 33.02 26.95 -9.56
N THR A 55 32.36 28.11 -9.54
CA THR A 55 32.97 29.39 -9.15
C THR A 55 31.93 30.38 -8.62
N ASP A 56 32.18 30.91 -7.43
CA ASP A 56 31.32 31.92 -6.79
C ASP A 56 31.41 33.31 -7.45
N ALA A 57 32.45 33.55 -8.26
CA ALA A 57 32.60 34.79 -9.03
C ALA A 57 31.93 34.70 -10.43
N GLY A 58 31.31 33.57 -10.75
CA GLY A 58 30.74 33.27 -12.06
C GLY A 58 29.32 33.78 -12.28
N THR A 59 28.70 33.27 -13.34
CA THR A 59 27.32 33.62 -13.75
C THR A 59 26.27 32.63 -13.27
N GLY A 60 26.68 31.54 -12.60
CA GLY A 60 25.76 30.50 -12.13
C GLY A 60 25.12 29.67 -13.23
N LEU A 61 25.71 29.61 -14.44
CA LEU A 61 25.23 28.74 -15.51
C LEU A 61 25.54 27.28 -15.20
N GLN A 62 24.79 26.34 -15.76
CA GLN A 62 25.02 24.90 -15.54
C GLN A 62 26.45 24.44 -15.90
N SER A 63 27.08 25.08 -16.88
CA SER A 63 28.46 24.80 -17.30
C SER A 63 29.53 25.39 -16.39
N ALA A 64 29.15 26.29 -15.48
CA ALA A 64 30.00 26.97 -14.50
C ALA A 64 29.13 27.38 -13.29
N PRO A 65 28.67 26.40 -12.49
CA PRO A 65 27.76 26.65 -11.38
C PRO A 65 28.45 27.44 -10.28
N TYR A 66 27.68 28.03 -9.37
CA TYR A 66 28.20 28.54 -8.10
C TYR A 66 28.69 27.37 -7.23
N CYS A 67 29.70 27.61 -6.40
CA CYS A 67 30.17 26.62 -5.42
C CYS A 67 29.33 26.67 -4.14
N THR A 68 28.82 27.85 -3.79
CA THR A 68 28.02 28.07 -2.58
C THR A 68 26.61 28.50 -2.92
N VAL A 69 25.68 28.17 -2.02
CA VAL A 69 24.29 28.58 -2.14
C VAL A 69 24.16 30.08 -1.85
N GLN A 70 25.01 30.64 -0.99
CA GLN A 70 25.05 32.08 -0.73
C GLN A 70 25.38 32.87 -2.01
N ALA A 71 26.35 32.43 -2.83
CA ALA A 71 26.66 33.12 -4.07
C ALA A 71 25.45 33.18 -5.01
N ALA A 72 24.70 32.08 -5.15
CA ALA A 72 23.45 32.10 -5.90
C ALA A 72 22.40 33.03 -5.27
N ALA A 73 22.24 33.01 -3.95
CA ALA A 73 21.30 33.88 -3.23
C ALA A 73 21.61 35.37 -3.40
N ASP A 74 22.88 35.74 -3.50
CA ASP A 74 23.31 37.13 -3.71
C ASP A 74 23.01 37.63 -5.13
N HIS A 75 22.83 36.72 -6.10
CA HIS A 75 22.63 37.03 -7.51
C HIS A 75 21.23 36.76 -8.06
N VAL A 76 20.44 35.90 -7.40
CA VAL A 76 19.13 35.50 -7.87
C VAL A 76 18.16 36.69 -7.97
N VAL A 77 17.33 36.72 -9.01
CA VAL A 77 16.28 37.74 -9.21
C VAL A 77 14.91 37.09 -9.39
N ALA A 78 13.85 37.89 -9.28
CA ALA A 78 12.46 37.43 -9.40
C ALA A 78 12.23 36.54 -10.63
N GLY A 79 11.54 35.42 -10.42
CA GLY A 79 11.23 34.42 -11.44
C GLY A 79 12.32 33.39 -11.72
N GLN A 80 13.50 33.53 -11.12
CA GLN A 80 14.57 32.54 -11.31
C GLN A 80 14.43 31.33 -10.38
N THR A 81 14.91 30.19 -10.87
CA THR A 81 15.12 28.98 -10.07
C THR A 81 16.61 28.73 -9.85
N VAL A 82 17.03 28.58 -8.61
CA VAL A 82 18.36 28.11 -8.20
C VAL A 82 18.29 26.60 -8.01
N HIS A 83 18.93 25.84 -8.90
CA HIS A 83 19.09 24.40 -8.79
C HIS A 83 20.34 24.11 -7.97
N ILE A 84 20.18 23.39 -6.85
CA ILE A 84 21.27 23.02 -5.96
C ILE A 84 21.47 21.52 -6.10
N ALA A 85 22.65 21.12 -6.56
CA ALA A 85 23.00 19.71 -6.66
C ALA A 85 23.03 19.07 -5.27
N GLU A 86 22.70 17.77 -5.21
CA GLU A 86 22.85 16.98 -4.00
C GLU A 86 24.30 17.10 -3.47
N GLY A 87 24.43 17.38 -2.18
CA GLY A 87 25.69 17.69 -1.55
C GLY A 87 25.51 18.38 -0.21
N HIS A 88 26.61 18.54 0.51
CA HIS A 88 26.67 19.27 1.77
C HIS A 88 27.29 20.64 1.56
N TYR A 89 26.59 21.69 1.98
CA TYR A 89 26.92 23.10 1.83
C TYR A 89 27.07 23.72 3.24
N PRO A 90 28.28 23.68 3.83
CA PRO A 90 28.53 24.00 5.24
C PRO A 90 28.54 25.51 5.53
N GLU A 91 27.72 26.29 4.84
CA GLU A 91 27.51 27.72 5.07
C GLU A 91 26.17 28.01 5.73
N GLN A 92 26.08 29.16 6.42
CA GLN A 92 24.80 29.79 6.69
C GLN A 92 24.39 30.62 5.47
N VAL A 93 23.20 30.36 4.93
CA VAL A 93 22.64 31.13 3.81
C VAL A 93 21.73 32.24 4.33
N THR A 94 21.94 33.47 3.89
CA THR A 94 21.08 34.62 4.19
C THR A 94 20.36 35.08 2.92
N LEU A 95 19.04 34.93 2.89
CA LEU A 95 18.17 35.34 1.79
C LEU A 95 17.54 36.71 2.09
N THR A 96 17.88 37.71 1.28
CA THR A 96 17.38 39.09 1.37
C THR A 96 16.60 39.55 0.12
N ARG A 97 16.69 38.78 -0.96
CA ARG A 97 16.07 39.12 -2.25
C ARG A 97 14.66 38.57 -2.34
N SER A 98 13.78 39.35 -2.96
CA SER A 98 12.37 38.99 -3.14
C SER A 98 12.05 38.64 -4.58
N GLY A 99 11.13 37.69 -4.76
CA GLY A 99 10.41 37.50 -5.99
C GLY A 99 9.24 38.49 -6.13
N THR A 100 8.29 38.11 -6.96
CA THR A 100 6.96 38.73 -7.07
C THR A 100 5.90 37.64 -7.06
N ALA A 101 4.64 38.00 -6.83
CA ALA A 101 3.54 37.03 -6.84
C ALA A 101 3.47 36.22 -8.15
N GLU A 102 3.73 36.84 -9.30
CA GLU A 102 3.73 36.18 -10.61
C GLU A 102 5.07 35.51 -10.95
N ALA A 103 6.15 35.85 -10.25
CA ALA A 103 7.50 35.38 -10.53
C ALA A 103 8.27 35.20 -9.21
N PRO A 104 7.95 34.15 -8.43
CA PRO A 104 8.65 33.85 -7.18
C PRO A 104 10.10 33.44 -7.46
N ILE A 105 10.97 33.64 -6.47
CA ILE A 105 12.32 33.04 -6.49
C ILE A 105 12.20 31.62 -5.94
N THR A 106 12.75 30.64 -6.64
CA THR A 106 12.74 29.23 -6.20
C THR A 106 14.13 28.72 -5.92
N PHE A 107 14.35 28.07 -4.78
CA PHE A 107 15.54 27.24 -4.51
C PHE A 107 15.10 25.77 -4.50
N LEU A 108 15.76 24.95 -5.33
CA LEU A 108 15.41 23.55 -5.56
C LEU A 108 16.63 22.66 -5.28
N GLY A 109 16.55 21.81 -4.26
CA GLY A 109 17.67 20.97 -3.79
C GLY A 109 17.51 19.46 -3.96
N GLY A 110 16.49 19.01 -4.68
CA GLY A 110 16.23 17.60 -4.95
C GLY A 110 15.34 17.41 -6.17
N GLU A 111 15.31 16.19 -6.74
CA GLU A 111 14.44 15.90 -7.88
C GLU A 111 12.96 15.98 -7.51
N ASP A 112 12.08 16.21 -8.50
CA ASP A 112 10.63 16.19 -8.32
C ASP A 112 10.06 14.81 -7.92
N ARG A 113 10.90 13.78 -7.82
CA ARG A 113 10.54 12.44 -7.34
C ARG A 113 11.04 12.23 -5.92
N LEU A 114 10.16 11.72 -5.06
CA LEU A 114 10.56 11.17 -3.78
C LEU A 114 11.25 9.83 -4.04
N SER A 115 12.57 9.88 -4.25
CA SER A 115 13.40 8.68 -4.17
C SER A 115 13.40 8.21 -2.71
N PRO A 116 13.35 6.89 -2.43
CA PRO A 116 13.51 6.34 -1.08
C PRO A 116 14.82 6.73 -0.39
N ASP A 117 15.75 7.40 -1.08
CA ASP A 117 17.10 7.73 -0.61
C ASP A 117 17.25 9.12 0.01
N TRP A 118 16.18 9.95 0.07
CA TRP A 118 16.22 11.26 0.76
C TRP A 118 17.39 12.15 0.29
N SER A 119 17.65 12.17 -1.02
CA SER A 119 18.73 12.94 -1.63
C SER A 119 18.43 14.44 -1.63
N PHE A 120 18.80 15.10 -0.54
CA PHE A 120 18.64 16.54 -0.35
C PHE A 120 19.99 17.26 -0.46
N ALA A 121 19.98 18.45 -1.08
CA ALA A 121 20.99 19.46 -0.79
C ALA A 121 20.88 19.87 0.69
N THR A 122 21.96 19.63 1.43
CA THR A 122 22.03 19.90 2.87
C THR A 122 22.76 21.22 3.12
N LEU A 123 22.08 22.17 3.75
CA LEU A 123 22.60 23.49 4.12
C LEU A 123 22.95 23.54 5.60
N GLY A 124 24.01 24.28 5.94
CA GLY A 124 24.47 24.47 7.32
C GLY A 124 25.53 23.44 7.75
N GLY A 125 26.07 23.61 8.95
CA GLY A 125 27.19 22.81 9.45
C GLY A 125 26.81 21.46 10.09
N THR A 126 27.77 20.53 10.13
CA THR A 126 27.70 19.33 10.98
C THR A 126 27.91 19.69 12.46
N HIS A 127 27.80 18.71 13.36
CA HIS A 127 27.90 18.86 14.82
C HIS A 127 29.10 19.68 15.33
N ASP A 128 30.15 19.84 14.51
CA ASP A 128 31.44 20.43 14.86
C ASP A 128 31.66 21.85 14.31
N ASN A 129 30.77 22.39 13.46
CA ASN A 129 30.89 23.73 12.88
C ASN A 129 29.84 24.69 13.49
N ASP A 130 30.28 25.79 14.12
CA ASP A 130 29.42 26.80 14.79
C ASP A 130 28.63 27.69 13.80
N THR A 131 27.84 27.13 12.89
CA THR A 131 26.83 27.89 12.10
C THR A 131 25.52 27.98 12.89
N PRO A 132 25.11 29.16 13.39
CA PRO A 132 23.88 29.30 14.16
C PRO A 132 22.66 28.81 13.39
N HIS A 133 22.54 29.23 12.13
CA HIS A 133 21.45 28.83 11.25
C HIS A 133 21.97 28.14 9.99
N ALA A 134 21.17 27.25 9.41
CA ALA A 134 21.41 26.81 8.03
C ALA A 134 20.93 27.88 7.05
N MET A 135 19.76 28.46 7.31
CA MET A 135 19.21 29.55 6.51
C MET A 135 18.53 30.62 7.36
N VAL A 136 18.74 31.88 6.99
CA VAL A 136 18.05 33.06 7.49
C VAL A 136 17.35 33.75 6.32
N ILE A 137 16.03 33.92 6.40
CA ILE A 137 15.25 34.72 5.46
C ILE A 137 14.91 36.03 6.15
N THR A 138 15.38 37.15 5.64
CA THR A 138 15.19 38.45 6.31
C THR A 138 14.65 39.50 5.35
N GLY A 139 13.45 40.02 5.64
CA GLY A 139 12.78 41.06 4.84
C GLY A 139 12.43 40.67 3.40
N ALA A 140 12.60 39.40 3.02
CA ALA A 140 12.38 38.88 1.67
C ALA A 140 10.94 38.39 1.47
N SER A 141 10.48 38.33 0.22
CA SER A 141 9.13 37.84 -0.08
C SER A 141 9.01 37.07 -1.39
N HIS A 142 7.93 36.31 -1.55
CA HIS A 142 7.64 35.49 -2.73
C HIS A 142 8.75 34.47 -3.02
N LEU A 143 8.98 33.58 -2.05
CA LEU A 143 10.03 32.57 -2.09
C LEU A 143 9.45 31.15 -2.07
N VAL A 144 10.08 30.25 -2.80
CA VAL A 144 9.79 28.81 -2.74
C VAL A 144 11.08 28.06 -2.44
N LEU A 145 11.11 27.35 -1.33
CA LEU A 145 12.20 26.47 -0.90
C LEU A 145 11.71 25.02 -1.03
N ASN A 146 12.27 24.25 -1.96
CA ASN A 146 11.77 22.92 -2.31
C ASN A 146 12.89 21.88 -2.24
N GLY A 147 12.71 20.83 -1.46
CA GLY A 147 13.68 19.73 -1.41
C GLY A 147 15.00 20.10 -0.75
N LEU A 148 14.98 20.81 0.39
CA LEU A 148 16.19 21.22 1.12
C LEU A 148 16.25 20.59 2.50
N ASN A 149 17.46 20.28 2.95
CA ASN A 149 17.72 19.85 4.32
C ASN A 149 18.46 20.94 5.09
N PHE A 150 17.86 21.48 6.14
CA PHE A 150 18.39 22.57 6.96
C PHE A 150 18.99 22.02 8.25
N GLN A 151 20.30 22.17 8.44
CA GLN A 151 21.02 21.72 9.63
C GLN A 151 21.73 22.87 10.35
N GLY A 152 21.06 23.51 11.30
CA GLY A 152 21.66 24.50 12.20
C GLY A 152 22.30 23.87 13.43
N SER A 153 23.51 24.31 13.81
CA SER A 153 24.29 23.63 14.86
C SER A 153 24.15 24.27 16.26
N SER A 154 24.00 25.60 16.33
CA SER A 154 23.93 26.34 17.62
C SER A 154 22.69 27.22 17.78
N GLY A 155 22.03 27.65 16.70
CA GLY A 155 20.78 28.43 16.67
C GLY A 155 19.63 27.69 15.97
N GLU A 156 18.58 28.36 15.50
CA GLU A 156 17.51 27.71 14.73
C GLU A 156 18.01 27.19 13.39
N SER A 157 17.57 26.03 12.92
CA SER A 157 17.96 25.56 11.58
C SER A 157 17.44 26.50 10.50
N LEU A 158 16.23 27.02 10.67
CA LEU A 158 15.63 28.03 9.80
C LEU A 158 15.10 29.20 10.62
N LEU A 159 15.55 30.41 10.31
CA LEU A 159 15.04 31.66 10.87
C LEU A 159 14.34 32.46 9.77
N ILE A 160 13.08 32.82 9.99
CA ILE A 160 12.27 33.64 9.08
C ILE A 160 11.89 34.93 9.81
N ASP A 161 12.40 36.04 9.31
CA ASP A 161 12.46 37.31 10.02
C ASP A 161 11.92 38.46 9.14
N GLY A 162 10.68 38.89 9.40
CA GLY A 162 9.99 39.90 8.60
C GLY A 162 9.80 39.53 7.13
N ALA A 163 9.67 38.23 6.83
CA ALA A 163 9.46 37.75 5.46
C ALA A 163 7.97 37.59 5.14
N SER A 164 7.59 37.61 3.86
CA SER A 164 6.20 37.36 3.47
C SER A 164 6.04 36.47 2.23
N ASP A 165 4.98 35.67 2.17
CA ASP A 165 4.74 34.73 1.05
C ASP A 165 5.95 33.82 0.78
N VAL A 166 6.28 32.97 1.76
CA VAL A 166 7.36 32.00 1.68
C VAL A 166 6.78 30.60 1.81
N THR A 167 7.03 29.76 0.80
CA THR A 167 6.66 28.33 0.83
C THR A 167 7.89 27.48 1.04
N ILE A 168 7.89 26.67 2.08
CA ILE A 168 8.86 25.61 2.35
C ILE A 168 8.16 24.29 2.10
N THR A 169 8.60 23.55 1.08
CA THR A 169 7.98 22.30 0.66
C THR A 169 8.98 21.17 0.53
N ARG A 170 8.55 19.94 0.84
CA ARG A 170 9.39 18.73 0.70
C ARG A 170 10.76 18.87 1.35
N SER A 171 10.84 19.59 2.46
CA SER A 171 12.10 19.96 3.08
C SER A 171 12.20 19.38 4.49
N THR A 172 13.42 19.31 5.01
CA THR A 172 13.69 18.83 6.37
C THR A 172 14.35 19.92 7.21
N ALA A 173 13.91 20.08 8.45
CA ALA A 173 14.50 21.01 9.42
C ALA A 173 14.39 20.42 10.83
N GLU A 174 15.01 19.28 11.03
CA GLU A 174 15.05 18.55 12.31
C GLU A 174 16.35 18.84 13.06
N ARG A 175 16.33 18.75 14.40
CA ARG A 175 17.53 19.03 15.22
C ARG A 175 18.21 17.78 15.73
N SER A 176 19.54 17.90 15.87
CA SER A 176 20.43 16.95 16.52
C SER A 176 20.63 17.18 18.04
N ARG A 177 20.03 18.21 18.66
CA ARG A 177 20.14 18.50 20.12
C ARG A 177 18.79 18.81 20.80
N PRO A 178 18.49 18.29 22.01
CA PRO A 178 17.13 18.27 22.56
C PRO A 178 16.55 19.56 23.16
N ARG A 179 17.19 20.74 23.02
CA ARG A 179 16.85 21.93 23.86
C ARG A 179 16.71 23.28 23.16
N THR A 180 16.66 23.32 21.83
CA THR A 180 16.62 24.58 21.08
C THR A 180 15.58 24.47 19.95
N ARG A 181 14.88 25.57 19.64
CA ARG A 181 13.78 25.58 18.65
C ARG A 181 14.29 25.30 17.23
N ALA A 182 13.61 24.48 16.44
CA ALA A 182 14.12 24.12 15.10
C ALA A 182 13.91 25.25 14.09
N ILE A 183 12.73 25.87 14.15
CA ILE A 183 12.31 26.93 13.24
C ILE A 183 11.72 28.08 14.06
N LEU A 184 12.09 29.31 13.73
CA LEU A 184 11.51 30.53 14.30
C LEU A 184 10.98 31.44 13.20
N LEU A 185 9.73 31.87 13.35
CA LEU A 185 9.15 32.99 12.62
C LEU A 185 9.02 34.19 13.56
N THR A 186 9.44 35.36 13.11
CA THR A 186 9.42 36.58 13.92
C THR A 186 9.20 37.85 13.10
N ASN A 187 9.12 39.00 13.79
CA ASN A 187 9.03 40.36 13.23
C ASN A 187 7.97 40.51 12.14
N ALA A 188 6.74 40.09 12.47
CA ALA A 188 5.56 40.17 11.62
C ALA A 188 5.69 39.42 10.28
N SER A 189 6.44 38.31 10.25
CA SER A 189 6.43 37.44 9.06
C SER A 189 5.01 36.94 8.78
N GLU A 190 4.61 36.92 7.50
CA GLU A 190 3.22 36.69 7.10
C GLU A 190 3.09 35.75 5.91
N GLN A 191 2.03 34.92 5.85
CA GLN A 191 1.77 33.99 4.74
C GLN A 191 2.93 33.01 4.51
N ILE A 192 3.40 32.39 5.59
CA ILE A 192 4.44 31.37 5.53
C ILE A 192 3.79 30.00 5.46
N THR A 193 4.13 29.20 4.45
CA THR A 193 3.57 27.87 4.24
C THR A 193 4.64 26.81 4.40
N PHE A 194 4.39 25.83 5.26
CA PHE A 194 5.15 24.58 5.36
C PHE A 194 4.31 23.44 4.78
N ALA A 195 4.76 22.84 3.70
CA ALA A 195 4.03 21.80 2.96
C ALA A 195 4.87 20.53 2.84
N ARG A 196 4.29 19.34 3.02
CA ARG A 196 4.96 18.06 2.70
C ARG A 196 6.36 17.90 3.31
N SER A 197 6.58 18.48 4.49
CA SER A 197 7.91 18.63 5.10
C SER A 197 8.02 17.85 6.41
N LEU A 198 9.25 17.63 6.87
CA LEU A 198 9.55 17.05 8.19
C LEU A 198 10.35 18.05 9.01
N LEU A 199 9.74 18.55 10.06
CA LEU A 199 10.22 19.72 10.78
C LEU A 199 10.33 19.40 12.26
N GLY A 200 11.29 20.02 12.94
CA GLY A 200 11.34 20.00 14.39
C GLY A 200 10.26 20.88 15.02
N SER A 201 10.60 21.54 16.13
CA SER A 201 9.70 22.50 16.78
C SER A 201 9.59 23.80 15.97
N LEU A 202 8.36 24.23 15.75
CA LEU A 202 8.00 25.46 15.04
C LEU A 202 7.50 26.51 16.02
N VAL A 203 8.20 27.65 16.09
CA VAL A 203 7.83 28.76 16.98
C VAL A 203 7.41 29.97 16.15
N LEU A 204 6.17 30.42 16.35
CA LEU A 204 5.56 31.60 15.72
C LEU A 204 5.47 32.70 16.77
N ASN A 205 6.20 33.81 16.56
CA ASN A 205 6.30 34.90 17.52
C ASN A 205 6.45 36.26 16.80
N GLY A 206 6.58 37.34 17.56
CA GLY A 206 6.87 38.67 17.00
C GLY A 206 5.76 39.19 16.10
N GLY A 207 4.51 38.80 16.33
CA GLY A 207 3.35 39.25 15.56
C GLY A 207 3.15 38.59 14.20
N THR A 208 3.69 37.37 14.01
CA THR A 208 3.54 36.60 12.76
C THR A 208 2.09 36.28 12.42
N ARG A 209 1.74 36.13 11.14
CA ARG A 209 0.33 35.98 10.71
C ARG A 209 0.17 34.97 9.59
N ASN A 210 -0.99 34.32 9.55
CA ASN A 210 -1.40 33.50 8.40
C ASN A 210 -0.38 32.39 8.04
N THR A 211 0.26 31.80 9.06
CA THR A 211 1.17 30.66 8.86
C THR A 211 0.36 29.39 8.62
N THR A 212 0.68 28.65 7.56
CA THR A 212 0.04 27.37 7.23
C THR A 212 1.03 26.22 7.37
N VAL A 213 0.64 25.16 8.05
CA VAL A 213 1.34 23.88 8.10
C VAL A 213 0.42 22.82 7.51
N THR A 214 0.86 22.15 6.45
CA THR A 214 0.03 21.16 5.77
C THR A 214 0.79 19.96 5.21
N GLY A 215 0.19 18.77 5.27
CA GLY A 215 0.79 17.54 4.76
C GLY A 215 2.14 17.23 5.40
N SER A 216 2.40 17.74 6.60
CA SER A 216 3.75 17.79 7.18
C SER A 216 3.82 17.06 8.50
N GLU A 217 5.03 16.67 8.88
CA GLU A 217 5.32 16.15 10.21
C GLU A 217 6.09 17.22 10.98
N ILE A 218 5.66 17.49 12.21
CA ILE A 218 6.30 18.47 13.09
C ILE A 218 6.50 17.87 14.49
N ASN A 219 7.49 18.36 15.25
CA ASN A 219 7.59 17.97 16.66
C ASN A 219 6.55 18.72 17.50
N SER A 220 6.45 20.03 17.34
CA SER A 220 5.49 20.86 18.05
C SER A 220 5.27 22.19 17.34
N LEU A 221 4.17 22.87 17.69
CA LEU A 221 3.88 24.23 17.24
C LEU A 221 3.55 25.12 18.45
N GLU A 222 4.32 26.18 18.64
CA GLU A 222 4.05 27.23 19.62
C GLU A 222 3.75 28.55 18.91
N ALA A 223 2.55 29.09 19.08
CA ALA A 223 2.10 30.33 18.47
C ALA A 223 1.75 31.37 19.53
N TYR A 224 2.56 32.42 19.63
CA TYR A 224 2.33 33.56 20.52
C TYR A 224 1.98 34.80 19.70
N GLU A 225 0.82 35.41 19.98
CA GLU A 225 0.31 36.59 19.27
C GLU A 225 0.35 36.43 17.73
N SER A 226 -0.02 35.23 17.27
CA SER A 226 0.13 34.81 15.90
C SER A 226 -1.22 34.40 15.29
N PRO A 227 -2.05 35.37 14.87
CA PRO A 227 -3.39 35.09 14.37
C PRO A 227 -3.39 34.43 12.99
N GLY A 228 -4.42 33.64 12.72
CA GLY A 228 -4.64 32.99 11.42
C GLY A 228 -3.75 31.77 11.16
N THR A 229 -3.18 31.15 12.19
CA THR A 229 -2.42 29.90 12.04
C THR A 229 -3.33 28.77 11.56
N VAL A 230 -2.92 28.09 10.49
CA VAL A 230 -3.62 26.92 9.92
C VAL A 230 -2.73 25.69 10.06
N VAL A 231 -3.27 24.62 10.62
CA VAL A 231 -2.62 23.31 10.70
C VAL A 231 -3.61 22.28 10.15
N VAL A 232 -3.26 21.62 9.05
CA VAL A 232 -4.16 20.68 8.37
C VAL A 232 -3.42 19.47 7.83
N ASN A 233 -3.95 18.26 7.95
CA ASN A 233 -3.30 17.03 7.45
C ASN A 233 -1.83 16.94 7.94
N THR A 234 -1.64 17.05 9.24
CA THR A 234 -0.31 17.17 9.86
C THR A 234 -0.16 16.13 10.97
N ASN A 235 1.01 15.52 11.09
CA ASN A 235 1.34 14.71 12.28
C ASN A 235 2.19 15.55 13.24
N VAL A 236 1.88 15.48 14.53
CA VAL A 236 2.59 16.18 15.60
C VAL A 236 3.12 15.15 16.60
N ASN A 237 4.44 15.08 16.73
CA ASN A 237 5.13 14.18 17.64
C ASN A 237 5.95 14.97 18.67
N SER A 238 5.35 15.28 19.82
CA SER A 238 5.92 16.26 20.74
C SER A 238 6.85 15.69 21.81
N SER A 239 6.94 14.36 21.93
CA SER A 239 7.86 13.68 22.86
C SER A 239 7.83 14.25 24.28
N CYS A 240 6.71 14.05 24.98
CA CYS A 240 6.45 14.56 26.33
C CYS A 240 6.38 16.09 26.47
N ASN A 241 5.98 16.80 25.41
CA ASN A 241 5.70 18.24 25.42
C ASN A 241 4.30 18.55 24.87
N GLU A 242 3.93 19.83 24.84
CA GLU A 242 2.69 20.27 24.21
C GLU A 242 2.78 20.02 22.70
N GLY A 243 1.68 19.56 22.09
CA GLY A 243 1.61 19.37 20.64
C GLY A 243 1.50 20.71 19.92
N ILE A 244 0.33 21.34 20.04
CA ILE A 244 0.04 22.66 19.46
C ILE A 244 -0.43 23.62 20.56
N SER A 245 0.21 24.77 20.70
CA SER A 245 -0.08 25.77 21.74
C SER A 245 -0.33 27.14 21.12
N LEU A 246 -1.54 27.67 21.29
CA LEU A 246 -1.99 28.99 20.84
C LEU A 246 -2.14 29.91 22.05
N THR A 247 -1.23 30.88 22.19
CA THR A 247 -1.12 31.79 23.35
C THR A 247 -1.05 33.26 22.93
N GLY A 248 -1.21 34.19 23.88
CA GLY A 248 -1.34 35.62 23.55
C GLY A 248 -2.67 35.89 22.82
N ASP A 249 -2.64 36.68 21.74
CA ASP A 249 -3.78 36.96 20.84
C ASP A 249 -3.69 36.15 19.52
N SER A 250 -3.46 34.84 19.61
CA SER A 250 -3.37 33.92 18.45
C SER A 250 -4.74 33.46 17.95
N ARG A 251 -5.62 34.40 17.66
CA ARG A 251 -7.02 34.17 17.25
C ARG A 251 -7.17 33.68 15.80
N GLY A 252 -8.33 33.11 15.49
CA GLY A 252 -8.70 32.74 14.11
C GLY A 252 -7.92 31.53 13.56
N ALA A 253 -7.41 30.66 14.42
CA ALA A 253 -6.66 29.50 13.97
C ALA A 253 -7.58 28.38 13.44
N THR A 254 -7.06 27.52 12.58
CA THR A 254 -7.76 26.31 12.11
C THR A 254 -6.85 25.11 12.34
N ILE A 255 -7.29 24.13 13.13
CA ILE A 255 -6.56 22.87 13.34
C ILE A 255 -7.48 21.72 12.96
N LYS A 256 -7.23 21.10 11.81
CA LYS A 256 -8.05 20.04 11.26
C LYS A 256 -7.23 18.85 10.78
N ASN A 257 -7.82 17.66 10.72
CA ASN A 257 -7.17 16.46 10.18
C ASN A 257 -5.77 16.24 10.76
N THR A 258 -5.55 16.59 12.03
CA THR A 258 -4.22 16.56 12.63
C THR A 258 -4.13 15.37 13.58
N VAL A 259 -3.05 14.59 13.46
CA VAL A 259 -2.76 13.47 14.35
C VAL A 259 -1.68 13.92 15.33
N ILE A 260 -1.98 13.89 16.62
CA ILE A 260 -1.10 14.40 17.68
C ILE A 260 -0.83 13.27 18.65
N ASP A 261 0.44 12.93 18.82
CA ASP A 261 0.88 12.03 19.87
C ASP A 261 1.89 12.74 20.77
N THR A 262 1.51 12.84 22.04
CA THR A 262 2.26 13.56 23.08
C THR A 262 3.20 12.65 23.88
N GLY A 263 3.23 11.35 23.59
CA GLY A 263 4.05 10.37 24.30
C GLY A 263 5.52 10.38 23.98
N ASP A 264 6.29 9.62 24.76
CA ASP A 264 7.68 9.35 24.43
C ASP A 264 7.75 8.28 23.35
N HIS A 265 7.89 8.74 22.10
CA HIS A 265 7.99 7.87 20.92
C HIS A 265 9.31 7.13 20.79
N TRP A 266 10.34 7.53 21.54
CA TRP A 266 11.67 6.96 21.45
C TRP A 266 11.88 5.83 22.44
N SER A 267 11.32 5.95 23.65
CA SER A 267 11.51 4.96 24.73
C SER A 267 10.30 4.06 24.96
N ASN A 268 9.12 4.40 24.41
CA ASN A 268 7.83 3.80 24.78
C ASN A 268 7.55 3.86 26.30
N GLU A 269 8.25 4.72 27.04
CA GLU A 269 8.02 4.95 28.46
C GLU A 269 6.90 5.99 28.67
N ALA A 270 6.25 5.93 29.84
CA ALA A 270 5.31 6.96 30.22
C ALA A 270 6.07 8.27 30.46
N CYS A 271 5.56 9.37 29.92
CA CYS A 271 6.03 10.70 30.27
C CYS A 271 5.97 10.93 31.78
N SER A 272 6.88 11.76 32.29
CA SER A 272 6.82 12.24 33.68
C SER A 272 5.42 12.78 34.01
N PRO A 273 4.84 12.52 35.20
CA PRO A 273 3.54 13.06 35.61
C PRO A 273 3.46 14.60 35.61
N PHE A 274 4.61 15.29 35.56
CA PHE A 274 4.71 16.74 35.48
C PHE A 274 5.04 17.26 34.08
N ALA A 275 5.15 16.39 33.09
CA ALA A 275 5.41 16.78 31.71
C ALA A 275 4.21 17.57 31.16
N PRO A 276 4.43 18.65 30.40
CA PRO A 276 3.35 19.44 29.82
C PRO A 276 2.79 18.75 28.57
N THR A 277 2.04 17.65 28.74
CA THR A 277 1.56 16.79 27.64
C THR A 277 0.16 17.18 27.14
N THR A 278 -0.07 18.47 26.90
CA THR A 278 -1.34 18.91 26.31
C THR A 278 -1.32 18.70 24.80
N GLY A 279 -2.30 18.00 24.22
CA GLY A 279 -2.39 17.80 22.77
C GLY A 279 -2.56 19.12 22.02
N ILE A 280 -3.72 19.77 22.23
CA ILE A 280 -3.99 21.12 21.72
C ILE A 280 -4.32 22.06 22.88
N ARG A 281 -3.57 23.16 22.99
CA ARG A 281 -3.78 24.21 23.98
C ARG A 281 -4.16 25.52 23.31
N VAL A 282 -5.32 26.07 23.66
CA VAL A 282 -5.83 27.36 23.19
C VAL A 282 -6.24 28.19 24.39
N VAL A 283 -5.50 29.26 24.69
CA VAL A 283 -5.85 30.15 25.83
C VAL A 283 -7.03 31.06 25.50
N GLN A 284 -7.68 31.62 26.52
CA GLN A 284 -8.89 32.45 26.40
C GLN A 284 -8.87 33.48 25.26
N ASN A 285 -7.81 34.28 25.16
CA ASN A 285 -7.70 35.32 24.13
C ASN A 285 -7.55 34.76 22.70
N SER A 286 -7.07 33.52 22.56
CA SER A 286 -6.89 32.83 21.27
C SER A 286 -8.13 32.04 20.83
N THR A 287 -9.17 31.91 21.67
CA THR A 287 -10.37 31.11 21.33
C THR A 287 -11.24 31.74 20.24
N TYR A 288 -11.21 33.07 20.11
CA TYR A 288 -12.09 33.78 19.17
C TYR A 288 -11.78 33.42 17.72
N GLY A 289 -12.78 32.91 17.00
CA GLY A 289 -12.65 32.51 15.59
C GLY A 289 -11.77 31.29 15.36
N THR A 290 -11.20 30.68 16.41
CA THR A 290 -10.42 29.46 16.29
C THR A 290 -11.35 28.26 16.15
N THR A 291 -10.99 27.34 15.25
CA THR A 291 -11.74 26.11 14.99
C THR A 291 -10.84 24.90 15.08
N ILE A 292 -11.29 23.87 15.82
CA ILE A 292 -10.64 22.58 15.89
C ILE A 292 -11.69 21.49 15.62
N ASP A 293 -11.38 20.58 14.70
CA ASP A 293 -12.23 19.43 14.39
C ASP A 293 -11.46 18.38 13.56
N TYR A 294 -11.96 17.15 13.48
CA TYR A 294 -11.31 16.05 12.74
C TYR A 294 -9.87 15.74 13.17
N ASN A 295 -9.52 15.94 14.43
CA ASN A 295 -8.20 15.63 14.99
C ASN A 295 -8.18 14.27 15.68
N VAL A 296 -7.02 13.64 15.76
CA VAL A 296 -6.79 12.44 16.60
C VAL A 296 -5.71 12.79 17.61
N ILE A 297 -6.02 12.73 18.89
CA ILE A 297 -5.07 13.00 19.97
C ILE A 297 -4.87 11.72 20.77
N LYS A 298 -3.62 11.25 20.82
CA LYS A 298 -3.17 10.21 21.74
C LYS A 298 -2.56 10.86 22.99
N PRO A 299 -3.33 10.98 24.09
CA PRO A 299 -2.74 11.28 25.38
C PRO A 299 -2.12 9.99 25.96
N VAL A 300 -0.89 10.08 26.46
CA VAL A 300 -0.25 8.96 27.17
C VAL A 300 -1.09 8.53 28.36
N ASN A 301 -1.28 7.20 28.51
CA ASN A 301 -1.83 6.45 29.64
C ASN A 301 -2.20 7.30 30.89
N GLY A 302 -3.36 7.96 30.83
CA GLY A 302 -4.08 8.49 31.99
C GLY A 302 -3.56 9.77 32.66
N ALA A 303 -2.54 10.46 32.13
CA ALA A 303 -1.98 11.66 32.75
C ALA A 303 -1.97 12.94 31.87
N GLY A 304 -2.06 12.81 30.55
CA GLY A 304 -2.04 13.95 29.62
C GLY A 304 -3.41 14.60 29.42
N THR A 305 -3.43 15.90 29.10
CA THR A 305 -4.65 16.65 28.76
C THR A 305 -4.84 16.61 27.24
N ALA A 306 -5.97 16.11 26.73
CA ALA A 306 -6.19 16.10 25.28
C ALA A 306 -6.32 17.55 24.75
N TYR A 307 -7.16 18.34 25.41
CA TYR A 307 -7.40 19.74 25.05
C TYR A 307 -7.36 20.66 26.26
N TYR A 308 -6.72 21.81 26.11
CA TYR A 308 -6.91 22.95 27.00
C TYR A 308 -7.57 24.06 26.18
N TRP A 309 -8.76 24.51 26.58
CA TRP A 309 -9.50 25.52 25.84
C TRP A 309 -10.02 26.61 26.78
N GLY A 310 -9.65 27.85 26.50
CA GLY A 310 -9.96 28.99 27.35
C GLY A 310 -9.17 28.93 28.65
N GLU A 311 -9.83 28.47 29.71
CA GLU A 311 -9.27 28.26 31.05
C GLU A 311 -9.44 26.81 31.54
N GLU A 312 -10.07 25.94 30.74
CA GLU A 312 -10.49 24.60 31.14
C GLU A 312 -9.69 23.49 30.44
N ARG A 313 -9.62 22.32 31.10
CA ARG A 313 -8.99 21.10 30.59
C ARG A 313 -10.06 20.09 30.22
N TYR A 314 -9.92 19.47 29.05
CA TYR A 314 -10.80 18.43 28.54
C TYR A 314 -9.98 17.17 28.25
N LEU A 315 -10.38 16.07 28.88
CA LEU A 315 -9.72 14.77 28.75
C LEU A 315 -10.35 13.88 27.67
N THR A 316 -11.57 14.21 27.25
CA THR A 316 -12.32 13.46 26.24
C THR A 316 -12.90 14.40 25.20
N GLN A 317 -13.16 13.87 24.02
CA GLN A 317 -13.84 14.59 22.94
C GLN A 317 -15.21 15.10 23.39
N LEU A 318 -16.06 14.24 23.96
CA LEU A 318 -17.40 14.64 24.39
C LEU A 318 -17.39 15.83 25.36
N ALA A 319 -16.47 15.84 26.32
CA ALA A 319 -16.35 16.95 27.27
C ALA A 319 -15.93 18.25 26.58
N LEU A 320 -15.01 18.19 25.60
CA LEU A 320 -14.64 19.36 24.80
C LEU A 320 -15.86 19.89 24.03
N THR A 321 -16.58 19.01 23.33
CA THR A 321 -17.73 19.41 22.51
C THR A 321 -18.84 20.02 23.36
N ASP A 322 -19.18 19.43 24.50
CA ASP A 322 -20.21 19.97 25.39
C ASP A 322 -19.80 21.31 26.02
N GLY A 323 -18.51 21.47 26.37
CA GLY A 323 -18.00 22.69 27.00
C GLY A 323 -17.77 23.85 26.03
N THR A 324 -17.46 23.57 24.76
CA THR A 324 -16.92 24.58 23.82
C THR A 324 -17.61 24.62 22.47
N GLY A 325 -18.35 23.57 22.09
CA GLY A 325 -18.88 23.37 20.74
C GLY A 325 -17.84 22.94 19.69
N GLN A 326 -16.59 22.66 20.09
CA GLN A 326 -15.50 22.26 19.20
C GLN A 326 -15.31 20.73 19.16
N GLY A 327 -14.54 20.24 18.18
CA GLY A 327 -14.05 18.86 18.15
C GLY A 327 -15.13 17.78 18.04
N ALA A 328 -16.26 18.07 17.38
CA ALA A 328 -17.38 17.14 17.26
C ALA A 328 -17.00 15.83 16.53
N HIS A 329 -15.95 15.84 15.72
CA HIS A 329 -15.41 14.68 15.00
C HIS A 329 -14.00 14.30 15.47
N ASP A 330 -13.52 14.86 16.58
CA ASP A 330 -12.22 14.53 17.13
C ASP A 330 -12.24 13.14 17.79
N PHE A 331 -11.07 12.49 17.82
CA PHE A 331 -10.85 11.27 18.58
C PHE A 331 -9.79 11.52 19.66
N VAL A 332 -10.05 11.03 20.87
CA VAL A 332 -9.04 10.88 21.92
C VAL A 332 -8.72 9.39 22.03
N ALA A 333 -7.78 8.93 21.22
CA ALA A 333 -7.48 7.52 20.99
C ALA A 333 -6.06 7.31 20.45
N ASP A 334 -5.56 6.08 20.49
CA ASP A 334 -4.33 5.73 19.78
C ASP A 334 -4.58 5.76 18.26
N PRO A 335 -3.80 6.52 17.47
CA PRO A 335 -3.95 6.54 16.02
C PRO A 335 -3.47 5.23 15.38
N ALA A 336 -2.81 4.31 16.11
CA ALA A 336 -2.39 2.98 15.66
C ALA A 336 -1.51 2.98 14.38
N ILE A 337 -0.80 4.09 14.12
CA ILE A 337 0.11 4.26 12.99
C ILE A 337 1.46 3.65 13.37
N GLY A 338 1.55 2.32 13.33
CA GLY A 338 2.81 1.57 13.44
C GLY A 338 3.17 1.04 14.83
N GLY A 339 3.31 -0.29 14.93
CA GLY A 339 4.11 -0.97 15.96
C GLY A 339 3.35 -1.85 16.96
N SER A 340 2.10 -1.52 17.31
CA SER A 340 1.32 -2.34 18.25
C SER A 340 0.36 -3.26 17.49
N TRP A 341 0.82 -4.47 17.18
CA TRP A 341 0.03 -5.57 16.61
C TRP A 341 -1.03 -6.15 17.57
N SER A 342 -1.62 -5.31 18.41
CA SER A 342 -2.62 -5.67 19.41
C SER A 342 -4.03 -5.54 18.84
N GLY A 343 -4.46 -6.56 18.07
CA GLY A 343 -5.86 -6.73 17.65
C GLY A 343 -6.37 -5.76 16.56
N PRO A 344 -7.61 -5.96 16.06
CA PRO A 344 -8.20 -5.20 14.95
C PRO A 344 -8.70 -3.83 15.43
N GLN A 345 -7.86 -3.03 16.09
CA GLN A 345 -8.25 -1.67 16.40
C GLN A 345 -8.13 -0.88 15.09
N LEU A 346 -9.26 -0.70 14.41
CA LEU A 346 -9.36 0.17 13.25
C LEU A 346 -8.79 1.53 13.65
N SER A 347 -7.82 2.02 12.87
CA SER A 347 -7.23 3.30 13.15
C SER A 347 -8.31 4.39 12.94
N PRO A 348 -8.53 5.29 13.91
CA PRO A 348 -9.44 6.42 13.75
C PRO A 348 -8.92 7.49 12.77
N VAL A 349 -7.77 7.24 12.14
CA VAL A 349 -7.12 8.10 11.16
C VAL A 349 -7.58 7.76 9.75
N VAL A 350 -7.81 6.47 9.47
CA VAL A 350 -8.09 5.95 8.12
C VAL A 350 -9.49 6.36 7.67
N ASP A 351 -9.63 6.83 6.42
CA ASP A 351 -10.89 7.16 5.75
C ASP A 351 -11.83 8.06 6.59
N SER A 352 -11.25 9.06 7.26
CA SER A 352 -11.96 9.81 8.29
C SER A 352 -11.70 11.32 8.29
N ALA A 353 -10.93 11.85 7.33
CA ALA A 353 -10.58 13.26 7.26
C ALA A 353 -11.69 14.13 6.67
N ASP A 354 -11.68 15.41 7.06
CA ASP A 354 -12.47 16.45 6.42
C ASP A 354 -11.77 16.95 5.15
N GLU A 355 -12.14 16.44 3.98
CA GLU A 355 -11.62 16.87 2.67
C GLU A 355 -11.98 18.30 2.30
N THR A 356 -12.90 18.94 3.02
CA THR A 356 -13.26 20.35 2.79
C THR A 356 -12.37 21.32 3.57
N ALA A 357 -11.46 20.83 4.41
CA ALA A 357 -10.57 21.68 5.17
C ALA A 357 -9.65 22.50 4.24
N LEU A 358 -9.57 23.80 4.52
CA LEU A 358 -8.71 24.72 3.75
C LEU A 358 -7.23 24.35 3.96
N GLY A 359 -6.48 24.31 2.86
CA GLY A 359 -5.04 24.02 2.88
C GLY A 359 -4.69 22.56 2.61
N ILE A 360 -5.66 21.66 2.43
CA ILE A 360 -5.40 20.27 2.03
C ILE A 360 -4.66 20.21 0.68
N LEU A 361 -3.67 19.32 0.63
CA LEU A 361 -2.93 19.03 -0.58
C LEU A 361 -3.52 17.82 -1.32
N PRO A 362 -3.38 17.74 -2.66
CA PRO A 362 -3.86 16.59 -3.44
C PRO A 362 -3.17 15.26 -3.06
N VAL A 363 -1.95 15.36 -2.54
CA VAL A 363 -1.09 14.24 -2.15
C VAL A 363 -0.55 14.43 -0.75
N ASP A 364 -0.21 13.33 -0.10
CA ASP A 364 0.39 13.28 1.23
C ASP A 364 1.84 13.77 1.23
N ARG A 365 2.51 13.70 2.39
CA ARG A 365 3.94 14.01 2.53
C ARG A 365 4.77 13.23 1.50
N GLY A 366 4.52 11.92 1.40
CA GLY A 366 5.11 10.96 0.46
C GLY A 366 4.72 11.10 -1.01
N GLY A 367 3.90 12.09 -1.38
CA GLY A 367 3.47 12.30 -2.76
C GLY A 367 2.45 11.30 -3.26
N ARG A 368 1.85 10.52 -2.37
CA ARG A 368 0.79 9.56 -2.67
C ARG A 368 -0.57 10.27 -2.65
N PRO A 369 -1.45 10.02 -3.62
CA PRO A 369 -2.83 10.48 -3.53
C PRO A 369 -3.57 9.71 -2.41
N ALA A 370 -4.71 10.23 -1.98
CA ALA A 370 -5.59 9.53 -1.06
C ALA A 370 -6.03 8.17 -1.62
N GLY A 371 -6.07 7.16 -0.76
CA GLY A 371 -6.39 5.78 -1.10
C GLY A 371 -7.49 5.24 -0.19
N ASP A 372 -8.49 4.59 -0.78
CA ASP A 372 -9.63 3.99 -0.09
C ASP A 372 -9.24 2.65 0.51
N ASP A 373 -9.33 2.52 1.83
CA ASP A 373 -9.26 1.23 2.51
C ASP A 373 -10.62 0.53 2.33
N PRO A 374 -10.67 -0.60 1.60
CA PRO A 374 -11.94 -1.21 1.23
C PRO A 374 -12.68 -1.87 2.42
N VAL A 375 -12.07 -1.94 3.61
CA VAL A 375 -12.70 -2.49 4.82
C VAL A 375 -12.95 -1.47 5.92
N ILE A 376 -12.52 -0.22 5.75
CA ILE A 376 -12.79 0.86 6.68
C ILE A 376 -13.98 1.70 6.19
N PRO A 377 -14.93 2.06 7.05
CA PRO A 377 -16.01 2.96 6.64
C PRO A 377 -15.50 4.38 6.36
N ASN A 378 -15.90 4.91 5.20
CA ASN A 378 -15.62 6.28 4.77
C ASN A 378 -16.44 7.27 5.62
N THR A 379 -15.86 7.72 6.73
CA THR A 379 -16.49 8.62 7.73
C THR A 379 -16.11 10.08 7.53
N GLY A 380 -15.14 10.36 6.65
CA GLY A 380 -14.73 11.70 6.26
C GLY A 380 -15.78 12.48 5.46
N THR A 381 -15.43 13.71 5.09
CA THR A 381 -16.23 14.51 4.15
C THR A 381 -15.75 14.30 2.70
N GLY A 382 -16.49 14.82 1.71
CA GLY A 382 -16.07 14.72 0.31
C GLY A 382 -16.15 13.29 -0.23
N SER A 383 -15.04 12.75 -0.70
CA SER A 383 -14.95 11.35 -1.14
C SER A 383 -15.00 10.37 0.04
N GLY A 384 -14.60 10.85 1.22
CA GLY A 384 -14.72 10.16 2.50
C GLY A 384 -13.57 9.21 2.81
N PHE A 385 -12.61 9.03 1.89
CA PHE A 385 -11.49 8.08 2.02
C PHE A 385 -10.13 8.74 2.23
N ARG A 386 -10.11 10.04 2.53
CA ARG A 386 -8.87 10.71 2.90
C ARG A 386 -8.51 10.39 4.34
N ASP A 387 -7.23 10.12 4.57
CA ASP A 387 -6.70 9.91 5.92
C ASP A 387 -6.40 11.22 6.65
N ARG A 388 -6.55 11.18 7.98
CA ARG A 388 -6.07 12.27 8.84
C ARG A 388 -4.54 12.23 8.91
N GLY A 389 -3.92 13.36 9.20
CA GLY A 389 -2.48 13.45 9.34
C GLY A 389 -1.74 13.63 8.00
N ALA A 390 -0.42 13.48 8.07
CA ALA A 390 0.50 13.82 6.97
C ALA A 390 0.66 12.72 5.91
N TRP A 391 0.19 11.51 6.20
CA TRP A 391 0.39 10.31 5.38
C TRP A 391 -0.96 9.71 4.98
N GLU A 392 -0.99 9.13 3.78
CA GLU A 392 -2.06 8.24 3.36
C GLU A 392 -1.56 6.81 3.51
N PHE A 393 -2.36 5.99 4.17
CA PHE A 393 -2.22 4.55 4.10
C PHE A 393 -2.60 4.11 2.68
N ALA A 394 -1.88 3.12 2.15
CA ALA A 394 -2.05 2.73 0.75
C ALA A 394 -1.87 1.23 0.51
N ASP A 395 -1.60 0.45 1.57
CA ASP A 395 -1.38 -0.98 1.48
C ASP A 395 -2.46 -1.72 2.29
N PHE A 396 -3.67 -1.71 1.73
CA PHE A 396 -4.89 -2.25 2.32
C PHE A 396 -5.23 -3.65 1.78
N GLY A 397 -4.34 -4.27 1.01
CA GLY A 397 -4.62 -5.55 0.36
C GLY A 397 -5.80 -5.48 -0.62
N SER A 398 -6.49 -6.60 -0.81
CA SER A 398 -7.58 -6.74 -1.78
C SER A 398 -8.68 -7.68 -1.32
N LEU A 399 -9.89 -7.44 -1.80
CA LEU A 399 -11.11 -8.18 -1.48
C LEU A 399 -11.52 -9.11 -2.61
N TYR A 400 -12.20 -10.21 -2.28
CA TYR A 400 -12.55 -11.25 -3.22
C TYR A 400 -13.97 -11.10 -3.76
N THR A 401 -14.12 -11.12 -5.08
CA THR A 401 -15.42 -11.23 -5.74
C THR A 401 -15.59 -12.63 -6.32
N PRO A 402 -16.52 -13.45 -5.80
CA PRO A 402 -16.81 -14.77 -6.36
C PRO A 402 -17.61 -14.64 -7.67
N THR A 403 -17.17 -15.31 -8.73
CA THR A 403 -17.79 -15.25 -10.08
C THR A 403 -17.98 -16.61 -10.76
N GLY A 404 -17.47 -17.68 -10.15
CA GLY A 404 -17.30 -18.98 -10.79
C GLY A 404 -18.17 -20.15 -10.30
N PRO A 405 -17.99 -21.34 -10.89
CA PRO A 405 -16.96 -21.67 -11.90
C PRO A 405 -17.35 -21.22 -13.32
N THR A 406 -16.46 -20.46 -13.99
CA THR A 406 -16.65 -20.04 -15.39
C THR A 406 -15.41 -20.35 -16.23
N ARG A 407 -15.56 -21.11 -17.32
CA ARG A 407 -14.43 -21.44 -18.21
C ARG A 407 -13.91 -20.22 -18.95
N ILE A 408 -12.63 -19.90 -18.74
CA ILE A 408 -11.97 -18.76 -19.42
C ILE A 408 -10.75 -19.18 -20.24
N LEU A 409 -10.26 -20.41 -20.08
CA LEU A 409 -9.24 -21.02 -20.93
C LEU A 409 -9.60 -22.47 -21.22
N ASP A 410 -9.51 -22.87 -22.49
CA ASP A 410 -9.51 -24.28 -22.92
C ASP A 410 -8.78 -24.39 -24.26
N THR A 411 -7.56 -24.91 -24.22
CA THR A 411 -6.72 -25.07 -25.42
C THR A 411 -7.27 -26.07 -26.42
N ARG A 412 -8.23 -26.91 -26.02
CA ARG A 412 -8.87 -27.90 -26.89
C ARG A 412 -9.97 -27.29 -27.75
N GLU A 413 -10.58 -26.21 -27.25
CA GLU A 413 -11.75 -25.57 -27.84
C GLU A 413 -11.45 -24.16 -28.35
N GLY A 414 -10.27 -23.61 -28.06
CA GLY A 414 -9.90 -22.24 -28.44
C GLY A 414 -10.57 -21.17 -27.57
N ILE A 415 -10.88 -21.51 -26.32
CA ILE A 415 -11.38 -20.53 -25.33
C ILE A 415 -10.18 -19.83 -24.70
N GLY A 416 -10.19 -18.49 -24.67
CA GLY A 416 -9.12 -17.70 -24.05
C GLY A 416 -7.79 -17.68 -24.81
N GLY A 417 -7.70 -18.37 -25.95
CA GLY A 417 -6.47 -18.51 -26.75
C GLY A 417 -6.70 -19.39 -27.99
N PRO A 418 -5.64 -19.67 -28.77
CA PRO A 418 -5.74 -20.53 -29.95
C PRO A 418 -6.03 -21.99 -29.57
N THR A 419 -6.70 -22.73 -30.46
CA THR A 419 -6.89 -24.18 -30.35
C THR A 419 -5.56 -24.91 -30.62
N ALA A 420 -4.69 -25.00 -29.62
CA ALA A 420 -3.37 -25.61 -29.73
C ALA A 420 -2.87 -26.11 -28.37
N THR A 421 -2.29 -27.31 -28.36
CA THR A 421 -1.61 -27.84 -27.17
C THR A 421 -0.42 -26.96 -26.77
N VAL A 422 -0.17 -26.85 -25.47
CA VAL A 422 1.04 -26.21 -24.93
C VAL A 422 2.21 -27.17 -25.12
N LYS A 423 3.25 -26.70 -25.83
CA LYS A 423 4.44 -27.52 -26.14
C LYS A 423 5.36 -27.65 -24.91
N PRO A 424 6.16 -28.73 -24.84
CA PRO A 424 7.23 -28.87 -23.86
C PRO A 424 8.11 -27.62 -23.77
N GLY A 425 8.34 -27.12 -22.56
CA GLY A 425 9.24 -26.00 -22.31
C GLY A 425 8.74 -24.65 -22.80
N THR A 426 7.45 -24.51 -23.12
CA THR A 426 6.85 -23.25 -23.57
C THR A 426 5.81 -22.72 -22.58
N SER A 427 5.43 -21.45 -22.75
CA SER A 427 4.36 -20.81 -21.99
C SER A 427 3.22 -20.35 -22.90
N ILE A 428 2.02 -20.26 -22.33
CA ILE A 428 0.88 -19.52 -22.89
C ILE A 428 0.42 -18.45 -21.90
N ASP A 429 -0.14 -17.35 -22.42
CA ASP A 429 -0.67 -16.25 -21.61
C ASP A 429 -2.19 -16.21 -21.72
N LEU A 430 -2.85 -15.93 -20.60
CA LEU A 430 -4.30 -15.79 -20.51
C LEU A 430 -4.66 -14.37 -20.10
N GLN A 431 -5.49 -13.72 -20.91
CA GLN A 431 -6.17 -12.50 -20.53
C GLN A 431 -7.25 -12.81 -19.49
N VAL A 432 -7.16 -12.15 -18.33
CA VAL A 432 -8.14 -12.30 -17.24
C VAL A 432 -8.91 -11.01 -16.98
N ALA A 433 -8.26 -9.86 -17.02
CA ALA A 433 -8.94 -8.58 -16.85
C ALA A 433 -9.86 -8.30 -18.05
N GLY A 434 -11.08 -7.82 -17.77
CA GLY A 434 -12.11 -7.57 -18.79
C GLY A 434 -12.79 -8.81 -19.35
N VAL A 435 -12.54 -10.00 -18.78
CA VAL A 435 -13.10 -11.28 -19.24
C VAL A 435 -14.04 -11.85 -18.18
N ALA A 436 -15.18 -12.43 -18.59
CA ALA A 436 -16.10 -13.15 -17.71
C ALA A 436 -16.53 -12.38 -16.43
N GLY A 437 -16.76 -11.07 -16.55
CA GLY A 437 -17.17 -10.20 -15.45
C GLY A 437 -16.03 -9.67 -14.57
N VAL A 438 -14.78 -10.05 -14.84
CA VAL A 438 -13.60 -9.47 -14.20
C VAL A 438 -13.39 -8.03 -14.69
N PRO A 439 -13.18 -7.05 -13.81
CA PRO A 439 -12.89 -5.66 -14.20
C PRO A 439 -11.69 -5.54 -15.14
N ALA A 440 -11.71 -4.51 -16.00
CA ALA A 440 -10.60 -4.24 -16.91
C ALA A 440 -9.36 -3.64 -16.21
N GLN A 441 -9.53 -3.10 -15.00
CA GLN A 441 -8.49 -2.45 -14.19
C GLN A 441 -8.70 -2.76 -12.70
N GLY A 442 -7.66 -2.57 -11.89
CA GLY A 442 -7.74 -2.73 -10.42
C GLY A 442 -7.81 -4.18 -9.93
N VAL A 443 -7.59 -5.17 -10.81
CA VAL A 443 -7.52 -6.59 -10.45
C VAL A 443 -6.11 -6.92 -9.98
N THR A 444 -5.98 -7.42 -8.77
CA THR A 444 -4.69 -7.70 -8.13
C THR A 444 -4.31 -9.19 -8.23
N ALA A 445 -5.29 -10.09 -8.21
CA ALA A 445 -5.12 -11.53 -8.35
C ALA A 445 -6.39 -12.22 -8.86
N VAL A 446 -6.26 -13.45 -9.33
CA VAL A 446 -7.37 -14.33 -9.70
C VAL A 446 -7.21 -15.71 -9.06
N THR A 447 -8.34 -16.33 -8.74
CA THR A 447 -8.40 -17.74 -8.33
C THR A 447 -9.01 -18.57 -9.45
N LEU A 448 -8.26 -19.56 -9.92
CA LEU A 448 -8.58 -20.43 -11.04
C LEU A 448 -8.55 -21.89 -10.59
N ASN A 449 -9.52 -22.71 -11.00
CA ASN A 449 -9.34 -24.15 -11.04
C ASN A 449 -8.65 -24.50 -12.36
N VAL A 450 -7.38 -24.88 -12.30
CA VAL A 450 -6.55 -25.16 -13.47
C VAL A 450 -6.45 -26.67 -13.65
N THR A 451 -6.68 -27.17 -14.86
CA THR A 451 -6.58 -28.59 -15.19
C THR A 451 -5.61 -28.79 -16.34
N VAL A 452 -4.72 -29.76 -16.21
CA VAL A 452 -3.96 -30.29 -17.36
C VAL A 452 -4.61 -31.58 -17.86
N ASP A 453 -4.67 -31.72 -19.16
CA ASP A 453 -5.34 -32.84 -19.84
C ASP A 453 -4.49 -33.42 -20.97
N ARG A 454 -4.84 -34.63 -21.42
CA ARG A 454 -4.17 -35.37 -22.51
C ARG A 454 -2.66 -35.48 -22.36
N THR A 455 -2.19 -35.69 -21.14
CA THR A 455 -0.77 -35.70 -20.80
C THR A 455 -0.07 -36.95 -21.37
N THR A 456 0.81 -36.80 -22.37
CA THR A 456 1.54 -37.94 -22.97
C THR A 456 2.84 -38.29 -22.24
N SER A 457 3.26 -37.45 -21.30
CA SER A 457 4.47 -37.60 -20.50
C SER A 457 4.24 -36.99 -19.12
N GLY A 458 4.98 -37.48 -18.12
CA GLY A 458 5.00 -36.83 -16.81
C GLY A 458 5.56 -35.41 -16.90
N GLY A 459 5.16 -34.56 -15.96
CA GLY A 459 5.54 -33.15 -15.96
C GLY A 459 4.90 -32.35 -14.85
N TYR A 460 5.07 -31.03 -14.97
CA TYR A 460 4.48 -30.06 -14.08
C TYR A 460 4.03 -28.79 -14.83
N LEU A 461 3.12 -28.05 -14.21
CA LEU A 461 2.64 -26.76 -14.71
C LEU A 461 2.96 -25.68 -13.66
N THR A 462 3.51 -24.57 -14.12
CA THR A 462 3.75 -23.38 -13.30
C THR A 462 2.84 -22.27 -13.77
N VAL A 463 2.03 -21.72 -12.87
CA VAL A 463 1.16 -20.56 -13.11
C VAL A 463 1.75 -19.38 -12.35
N TYR A 464 1.99 -18.27 -13.05
CA TYR A 464 2.72 -17.13 -12.49
C TYR A 464 2.29 -15.80 -13.12
N PRO A 465 2.59 -14.66 -12.48
CA PRO A 465 2.24 -13.35 -13.00
C PRO A 465 2.89 -13.10 -14.36
N HIS A 466 2.13 -12.52 -15.29
CA HIS A 466 2.61 -12.25 -16.65
C HIS A 466 3.82 -11.30 -16.65
N GLY A 467 4.76 -11.52 -17.57
CA GLY A 467 5.96 -10.69 -17.74
C GLY A 467 7.03 -10.86 -16.67
N GLN A 468 6.77 -11.61 -15.59
CA GLN A 468 7.75 -11.89 -14.54
C GLN A 468 8.66 -13.07 -14.89
N SER A 469 9.84 -13.11 -14.28
CA SER A 469 10.74 -14.28 -14.38
C SER A 469 10.04 -15.52 -13.84
N ARG A 470 10.08 -16.62 -14.61
CA ARG A 470 9.41 -17.86 -14.21
C ARG A 470 9.95 -18.35 -12.86
N PRO A 471 9.08 -18.56 -11.86
CA PRO A 471 9.46 -19.10 -10.56
C PRO A 471 9.82 -20.59 -10.65
N SER A 472 10.47 -21.13 -9.63
CA SER A 472 10.80 -22.56 -9.52
C SER A 472 9.67 -23.40 -8.91
N SER A 473 8.49 -22.82 -8.70
CA SER A 473 7.30 -23.47 -8.16
C SER A 473 6.57 -24.32 -9.22
N SER A 474 5.87 -25.37 -8.79
CA SER A 474 4.94 -26.12 -9.63
C SER A 474 3.56 -26.19 -8.99
N ASN A 475 2.54 -25.68 -9.67
CA ASN A 475 1.15 -25.74 -9.21
C ASN A 475 0.54 -27.12 -9.42
N LEU A 476 0.86 -27.78 -10.53
CA LEU A 476 0.38 -29.13 -10.84
C LEU A 476 1.56 -30.04 -11.12
N ASN A 477 1.47 -31.30 -10.68
CA ASN A 477 2.44 -32.35 -10.99
C ASN A 477 1.67 -33.62 -11.37
N TRP A 478 2.10 -34.31 -12.43
CA TRP A 478 1.40 -35.49 -12.94
C TRP A 478 2.32 -36.55 -13.51
N THR A 479 1.79 -37.77 -13.61
CA THR A 479 2.32 -38.85 -14.43
C THR A 479 1.60 -38.89 -15.78
N ALA A 480 2.22 -39.52 -16.78
CA ALA A 480 1.63 -39.66 -18.11
C ALA A 480 0.25 -40.34 -18.06
N GLY A 481 -0.69 -39.85 -18.87
CA GLY A 481 -2.06 -40.35 -18.98
C GLY A 481 -3.02 -39.85 -17.91
N THR A 482 -2.59 -38.91 -17.07
CA THR A 482 -3.41 -38.38 -15.97
C THR A 482 -3.96 -36.99 -16.34
N THR A 483 -5.26 -36.81 -16.18
CA THR A 483 -5.91 -35.49 -16.12
C THR A 483 -5.97 -35.07 -14.66
N ILE A 484 -5.36 -33.93 -14.31
CA ILE A 484 -5.27 -33.49 -12.91
C ILE A 484 -5.61 -31.99 -12.79
N PRO A 485 -6.50 -31.61 -11.85
CA PRO A 485 -6.78 -30.23 -11.50
C PRO A 485 -6.02 -29.79 -10.24
N ASN A 486 -5.85 -28.48 -10.06
CA ASN A 486 -5.51 -27.84 -8.78
C ASN A 486 -6.13 -26.42 -8.75
N LEU A 487 -6.54 -25.95 -7.57
CA LEU A 487 -6.86 -24.54 -7.39
C LEU A 487 -5.58 -23.70 -7.39
N VAL A 488 -5.63 -22.55 -8.04
CA VAL A 488 -4.50 -21.63 -8.18
C VAL A 488 -5.00 -20.21 -7.98
N THR A 489 -4.57 -19.60 -6.89
CA THR A 489 -4.59 -18.14 -6.74
C THR A 489 -3.27 -17.55 -7.19
N VAL A 490 -3.29 -16.59 -8.12
CA VAL A 490 -2.09 -16.01 -8.74
C VAL A 490 -2.25 -14.49 -8.94
N PRO A 491 -1.20 -13.68 -8.69
CA PRO A 491 -1.24 -12.25 -8.98
C PRO A 491 -1.44 -11.96 -10.48
N VAL A 492 -2.14 -10.87 -10.79
CA VAL A 492 -2.40 -10.42 -12.15
C VAL A 492 -1.52 -9.21 -12.48
N ILE A 493 -0.81 -9.27 -13.60
CA ILE A 493 0.02 -8.17 -14.11
C ILE A 493 -0.39 -7.90 -15.56
N ASP A 494 -0.58 -6.63 -15.91
CA ASP A 494 -1.08 -6.19 -17.22
C ASP A 494 -2.39 -6.87 -17.65
N GLY A 495 -3.22 -7.25 -16.66
CA GLY A 495 -4.47 -7.96 -16.88
C GLY A 495 -4.33 -9.43 -17.28
N LYS A 496 -3.14 -10.02 -17.16
CA LYS A 496 -2.81 -11.38 -17.62
C LYS A 496 -2.14 -12.26 -16.56
N VAL A 497 -2.16 -13.56 -16.82
CA VAL A 497 -1.39 -14.59 -16.12
C VAL A 497 -0.73 -15.53 -17.14
N SER A 498 0.39 -16.15 -16.77
CA SER A 498 1.16 -17.04 -17.65
C SER A 498 1.17 -18.49 -17.12
N PHE A 499 1.13 -19.45 -18.05
CA PHE A 499 1.18 -20.90 -17.78
C PHE A 499 2.38 -21.51 -18.49
N TYR A 500 3.36 -22.01 -17.74
CA TYR A 500 4.52 -22.71 -18.28
C TYR A 500 4.37 -24.23 -18.16
N SER A 501 4.65 -24.94 -19.25
CA SER A 501 4.67 -26.41 -19.28
C SER A 501 6.08 -26.98 -19.13
N GLY A 502 6.33 -27.64 -18.01
CA GLY A 502 7.55 -28.38 -17.69
C GLY A 502 7.46 -29.88 -17.98
N SER A 503 6.72 -30.30 -19.01
CA SER A 503 6.53 -31.71 -19.40
C SER A 503 7.43 -32.15 -20.55
N GLY A 504 7.63 -33.48 -20.67
CA GLY A 504 8.32 -34.09 -21.81
C GLY A 504 7.47 -34.19 -23.10
N GLY A 505 6.16 -33.93 -23.02
CA GLY A 505 5.21 -34.03 -24.14
C GLY A 505 4.16 -32.92 -24.09
N PRO A 506 3.43 -32.66 -25.20
CA PRO A 506 2.42 -31.61 -25.24
C PRO A 506 1.29 -31.88 -24.26
N ILE A 507 0.65 -30.81 -23.78
CA ILE A 507 -0.50 -30.88 -22.87
C ILE A 507 -1.61 -29.93 -23.34
N ASP A 508 -2.82 -30.21 -22.92
CA ASP A 508 -3.92 -29.24 -22.93
C ASP A 508 -4.04 -28.58 -21.55
N VAL A 509 -4.40 -27.30 -21.53
CA VAL A 509 -4.63 -26.51 -20.31
C VAL A 509 -6.05 -25.94 -20.33
N ILE A 510 -6.75 -26.14 -19.23
CA ILE A 510 -8.10 -25.65 -18.99
C ILE A 510 -8.04 -24.79 -17.72
N ALA A 511 -8.65 -23.61 -17.72
CA ALA A 511 -8.79 -22.80 -16.52
C ALA A 511 -10.23 -22.30 -16.37
N ASP A 512 -10.83 -22.65 -15.23
CA ASP A 512 -12.15 -22.19 -14.81
C ASP A 512 -11.98 -21.14 -13.70
N LEU A 513 -12.44 -19.92 -13.94
CA LEU A 513 -12.42 -18.81 -12.98
C LEU A 513 -13.35 -19.12 -11.81
N ALA A 514 -12.82 -19.08 -10.59
CA ALA A 514 -13.61 -19.13 -9.35
C ALA A 514 -14.01 -17.72 -8.87
N GLY A 515 -13.08 -16.76 -9.02
CA GLY A 515 -13.27 -15.35 -8.64
C GLY A 515 -11.98 -14.55 -8.76
N TYR A 516 -12.04 -13.27 -8.41
CA TYR A 516 -10.91 -12.35 -8.53
C TYR A 516 -10.77 -11.45 -7.30
N TYR A 517 -9.59 -10.87 -7.11
CA TYR A 517 -9.30 -9.90 -6.07
C TYR A 517 -9.18 -8.48 -6.64
N SER A 518 -9.76 -7.50 -5.94
CA SER A 518 -9.71 -6.07 -6.29
C SER A 518 -9.91 -5.20 -5.05
N SER A 519 -10.04 -3.88 -5.18
CA SER A 519 -10.46 -3.02 -4.05
C SER A 519 -11.92 -3.22 -3.63
N LYS A 520 -12.68 -4.11 -4.29
CA LYS A 520 -14.08 -4.40 -3.95
C LYS A 520 -14.31 -5.90 -3.85
N GLY A 521 -15.17 -6.30 -2.92
CA GLY A 521 -15.56 -7.70 -2.75
C GLY A 521 -15.88 -8.03 -1.31
N SER A 522 -15.68 -9.29 -0.98
CA SER A 522 -15.84 -9.86 0.35
C SER A 522 -14.49 -10.14 0.98
N VAL A 523 -14.40 -9.96 2.29
CA VAL A 523 -13.23 -10.32 3.11
C VAL A 523 -13.21 -11.83 3.36
N PHE A 524 -12.02 -12.41 3.50
CA PHE A 524 -11.86 -13.82 3.84
C PHE A 524 -11.69 -13.99 5.34
N THR A 525 -12.54 -14.77 5.99
CA THR A 525 -12.34 -15.23 7.37
C THR A 525 -11.77 -16.65 7.38
N PRO A 526 -10.50 -16.83 7.80
CA PRO A 526 -9.92 -18.15 8.02
C PRO A 526 -10.66 -18.86 9.17
N ALA A 527 -11.15 -20.09 8.94
CA ALA A 527 -12.01 -20.80 9.90
C ALA A 527 -11.75 -22.32 9.97
N GLY A 528 -10.62 -22.76 9.43
CA GLY A 528 -10.31 -24.16 9.19
C GLY A 528 -9.02 -24.68 9.80
N PRO A 529 -8.70 -25.97 9.60
CA PRO A 529 -9.52 -26.99 8.94
C PRO A 529 -10.60 -27.58 9.86
N THR A 530 -11.87 -27.54 9.43
CA THR A 530 -13.03 -28.09 10.18
C THR A 530 -13.91 -28.96 9.27
N ARG A 531 -14.19 -30.21 9.66
CA ARG A 531 -15.02 -31.13 8.87
C ARG A 531 -16.46 -30.61 8.75
N MET A 532 -16.90 -30.30 7.53
CA MET A 532 -18.28 -29.87 7.24
C MET A 532 -19.11 -30.97 6.58
N LEU A 533 -18.49 -31.83 5.76
CA LEU A 533 -19.16 -32.93 5.07
C LEU A 533 -18.33 -34.21 5.21
N ASP A 534 -18.97 -35.31 5.57
CA ASP A 534 -18.43 -36.67 5.43
C ASP A 534 -19.58 -37.65 5.18
N THR A 535 -19.74 -38.09 3.92
CA THR A 535 -20.80 -39.03 3.55
C THR A 535 -20.62 -40.42 4.15
N ARG A 536 -19.43 -40.74 4.67
CA ARG A 536 -19.13 -42.02 5.33
C ARG A 536 -19.70 -42.08 6.73
N GLU A 537 -19.76 -40.93 7.39
CA GLU A 537 -20.12 -40.78 8.80
C GLU A 537 -21.44 -40.03 9.00
N GLY A 538 -22.02 -39.46 7.94
CA GLY A 538 -23.25 -38.66 8.03
C GLY A 538 -23.04 -37.24 8.57
N VAL A 539 -21.82 -36.71 8.45
CA VAL A 539 -21.53 -35.33 8.83
C VAL A 539 -22.01 -34.41 7.72
N GLY A 540 -22.87 -33.44 8.01
CA GLY A 540 -23.34 -32.42 7.07
C GLY A 540 -24.22 -32.92 5.91
N GLY A 541 -24.51 -34.22 5.85
CA GLY A 541 -25.29 -34.85 4.79
C GLY A 541 -25.67 -36.30 5.12
N PRO A 542 -26.31 -37.03 4.19
CA PRO A 542 -26.70 -38.42 4.40
C PRO A 542 -25.49 -39.34 4.62
N THR A 543 -25.61 -40.33 5.50
CA THR A 543 -24.65 -41.44 5.65
C THR A 543 -24.79 -42.44 4.48
N ALA A 544 -24.49 -41.99 3.26
CA ALA A 544 -24.58 -42.79 2.05
C ALA A 544 -23.58 -42.33 0.98
N PRO A 545 -22.94 -43.25 0.25
CA PRO A 545 -22.12 -42.90 -0.90
C PRO A 545 -22.91 -42.13 -1.96
N VAL A 546 -22.25 -41.17 -2.61
CA VAL A 546 -22.80 -40.42 -3.74
C VAL A 546 -22.79 -41.32 -4.96
N LYS A 547 -23.97 -41.51 -5.58
CA LYS A 547 -24.14 -42.37 -6.75
C LYS A 547 -23.67 -41.67 -8.04
N PRO A 548 -23.24 -42.43 -9.06
CA PRO A 548 -23.00 -41.91 -10.40
C PRO A 548 -24.15 -41.04 -10.90
N GLY A 549 -23.83 -39.85 -11.43
CA GLY A 549 -24.81 -38.95 -12.04
C GLY A 549 -25.71 -38.23 -11.04
N THR A 550 -25.40 -38.26 -9.74
CA THR A 550 -26.18 -37.60 -8.69
C THR A 550 -25.37 -36.54 -7.94
N SER A 551 -26.06 -35.70 -7.18
CA SER A 551 -25.45 -34.68 -6.33
C SER A 551 -25.74 -34.89 -4.85
N VAL A 552 -24.86 -34.37 -4.00
CA VAL A 552 -25.10 -34.12 -2.58
C VAL A 552 -24.95 -32.62 -2.31
N ASP A 553 -25.85 -32.06 -1.51
CA ASP A 553 -25.82 -30.66 -1.12
C ASP A 553 -25.26 -30.50 0.30
N LEU A 554 -24.50 -29.43 0.51
CA LEU A 554 -23.93 -29.07 1.81
C LEU A 554 -24.50 -27.74 2.29
N GLN A 555 -25.05 -27.72 3.50
CA GLN A 555 -25.34 -26.49 4.22
C GLN A 555 -24.04 -25.87 4.72
N VAL A 556 -23.77 -24.64 4.29
CA VAL A 556 -22.57 -23.88 4.64
C VAL A 556 -22.90 -22.80 5.67
N ALA A 557 -23.87 -21.93 5.36
CA ALA A 557 -24.24 -20.84 6.25
C ALA A 557 -24.83 -21.39 7.56
N GLY A 558 -24.40 -20.83 8.69
CA GLY A 558 -24.85 -21.22 10.03
C GLY A 558 -24.22 -22.52 10.57
N VAL A 559 -23.21 -23.07 9.91
CA VAL A 559 -22.55 -24.34 10.28
C VAL A 559 -21.07 -24.08 10.60
N ALA A 560 -20.52 -24.79 11.61
CA ALA A 560 -19.08 -24.78 11.92
C ALA A 560 -18.46 -23.37 12.11
N GLY A 561 -19.22 -22.42 12.69
CA GLY A 561 -18.76 -21.05 12.93
C GLY A 561 -18.94 -20.10 11.73
N VAL A 562 -19.46 -20.59 10.60
CA VAL A 562 -19.82 -19.76 9.45
C VAL A 562 -21.13 -18.99 9.75
N PRO A 563 -21.20 -17.67 9.49
CA PRO A 563 -22.40 -16.87 9.70
C PRO A 563 -23.63 -17.42 8.98
N ALA A 564 -24.81 -17.21 9.57
CA ALA A 564 -26.08 -17.65 8.97
C ALA A 564 -26.54 -16.79 7.78
N LYS A 565 -25.94 -15.60 7.60
CA LYS A 565 -26.25 -14.62 6.54
C LYS A 565 -24.96 -13.94 6.08
N GLY A 566 -24.98 -13.32 4.89
CA GLY A 566 -23.88 -12.48 4.40
C GLY A 566 -22.66 -13.25 3.86
N VAL A 567 -22.70 -14.58 3.84
CA VAL A 567 -21.66 -15.43 3.26
C VAL A 567 -21.80 -15.44 1.75
N THR A 568 -20.76 -15.02 1.02
CA THR A 568 -20.76 -14.90 -0.44
C THR A 568 -20.05 -16.07 -1.12
N ALA A 569 -19.04 -16.66 -0.47
CA ALA A 569 -18.33 -17.84 -0.94
C ALA A 569 -17.70 -18.64 0.21
N VAL A 570 -17.30 -19.87 -0.08
CA VAL A 570 -16.60 -20.75 0.87
C VAL A 570 -15.39 -21.38 0.20
N THR A 571 -14.30 -21.51 0.97
CA THR A 571 -13.13 -22.28 0.57
C THR A 571 -13.06 -23.57 1.36
N LEU A 572 -13.02 -24.71 0.66
CA LEU A 572 -13.04 -26.06 1.24
C LEU A 572 -11.88 -26.88 0.68
N ASN A 573 -11.23 -27.69 1.52
CA ASN A 573 -10.46 -28.84 1.04
C ASN A 573 -11.44 -29.99 0.84
N VAL A 574 -11.66 -30.39 -0.41
CA VAL A 574 -12.61 -31.44 -0.79
C VAL A 574 -11.84 -32.69 -1.17
N THR A 575 -12.26 -33.84 -0.65
CA THR A 575 -11.66 -35.15 -0.92
C THR A 575 -12.72 -36.11 -1.42
N VAL A 576 -12.42 -36.82 -2.51
CA VAL A 576 -13.19 -38.02 -2.90
C VAL A 576 -12.47 -39.25 -2.39
N ASP A 577 -13.24 -40.20 -1.84
CA ASP A 577 -12.74 -41.42 -1.23
C ASP A 577 -13.54 -42.64 -1.70
N ARG A 578 -13.01 -43.85 -1.45
CA ARG A 578 -13.63 -45.15 -1.79
C ARG A 578 -14.18 -45.20 -3.22
N THR A 579 -13.40 -44.69 -4.17
CA THR A 579 -13.80 -44.49 -5.56
C THR A 579 -13.98 -45.82 -6.32
N ALA A 580 -15.22 -46.30 -6.44
CA ALA A 580 -15.53 -47.60 -7.08
C ALA A 580 -15.35 -47.60 -8.61
N GLY A 581 -15.16 -46.43 -9.22
CA GLY A 581 -14.87 -46.22 -10.64
C GLY A 581 -14.15 -44.89 -10.84
N GLY A 582 -13.50 -44.72 -12.00
CA GLY A 582 -12.90 -43.43 -12.40
C GLY A 582 -13.98 -42.37 -12.65
N GLY A 583 -13.60 -41.09 -12.55
CA GLY A 583 -14.56 -40.01 -12.69
C GLY A 583 -14.02 -38.63 -12.33
N TYR A 584 -14.96 -37.71 -12.18
CA TYR A 584 -14.72 -36.35 -11.73
C TYR A 584 -15.81 -35.85 -10.78
N LEU A 585 -15.46 -34.82 -10.01
CA LEU A 585 -16.38 -34.10 -9.12
C LEU A 585 -16.48 -32.64 -9.56
N THR A 586 -17.70 -32.14 -9.67
CA THR A 586 -17.98 -30.72 -9.90
C THR A 586 -18.59 -30.14 -8.63
N VAL A 587 -17.97 -29.07 -8.10
CA VAL A 587 -18.48 -28.31 -6.95
C VAL A 587 -18.97 -26.96 -7.46
N PHE A 588 -20.21 -26.61 -7.15
CA PHE A 588 -20.86 -25.45 -7.76
C PHE A 588 -21.92 -24.84 -6.82
N PRO A 589 -22.34 -23.58 -7.07
CA PRO A 589 -23.38 -22.94 -6.27
C PRO A 589 -24.69 -23.72 -6.33
N HIS A 590 -25.34 -23.89 -5.17
CA HIS A 590 -26.59 -24.63 -5.09
C HIS A 590 -27.69 -23.97 -5.94
N GLY A 591 -28.50 -24.79 -6.62
CA GLY A 591 -29.62 -24.33 -7.45
C GLY A 591 -29.23 -23.81 -8.84
N ASN A 592 -27.94 -23.62 -9.13
CA ASN A 592 -27.48 -23.24 -10.46
C ASN A 592 -27.37 -24.45 -11.39
N ASP A 593 -27.38 -24.19 -12.71
CA ASP A 593 -27.03 -25.19 -13.70
C ASP A 593 -25.59 -25.69 -13.50
N ARG A 594 -25.39 -26.99 -13.62
CA ARG A 594 -24.08 -27.61 -13.42
C ARG A 594 -23.08 -27.10 -14.48
N PRO A 595 -21.95 -26.50 -14.06
CA PRO A 595 -20.92 -26.07 -15.00
C PRO A 595 -20.15 -27.26 -15.60
N THR A 596 -19.39 -27.02 -16.67
CA THR A 596 -18.51 -28.03 -17.29
C THR A 596 -17.17 -28.19 -16.57
N ALA A 597 -16.92 -27.42 -15.52
CA ALA A 597 -15.72 -27.48 -14.70
C ALA A 597 -15.66 -28.78 -13.89
N SER A 598 -14.47 -29.38 -13.78
CA SER A 598 -14.20 -30.45 -12.81
C SER A 598 -13.16 -30.00 -11.80
N ASN A 599 -13.52 -30.07 -10.52
CA ASN A 599 -12.63 -29.70 -9.42
C ASN A 599 -11.74 -30.86 -8.99
N LEU A 600 -12.19 -32.11 -9.16
CA LEU A 600 -11.38 -33.29 -8.88
C LEU A 600 -11.50 -34.25 -10.06
N ASN A 601 -10.41 -34.92 -10.42
CA ASN A 601 -10.37 -35.97 -11.44
C ASN A 601 -9.57 -37.16 -10.87
N TRP A 602 -10.04 -38.39 -11.08
CA TRP A 602 -9.43 -39.58 -10.49
C TRP A 602 -9.60 -40.84 -11.33
N THR A 603 -8.76 -41.84 -11.00
CA THR A 603 -8.91 -43.22 -11.44
C THR A 603 -9.52 -44.07 -10.33
N ALA A 604 -10.08 -45.22 -10.68
CA ALA A 604 -10.72 -46.09 -9.68
C ALA A 604 -9.74 -46.51 -8.57
N GLY A 605 -10.20 -46.48 -7.32
CA GLY A 605 -9.43 -46.86 -6.15
C GLY A 605 -8.49 -45.79 -5.59
N THR A 606 -8.48 -44.57 -6.16
CA THR A 606 -7.68 -43.46 -5.61
C THR A 606 -8.51 -42.55 -4.73
N THR A 607 -7.96 -42.17 -3.58
CA THR A 607 -8.42 -41.04 -2.75
C THR A 607 -7.66 -39.80 -3.19
N ILE A 608 -8.36 -38.72 -3.57
CA ILE A 608 -7.71 -37.50 -4.04
C ILE A 608 -8.41 -36.25 -3.47
N PRO A 609 -7.63 -35.29 -2.92
CA PRO A 609 -8.13 -33.98 -2.53
C PRO A 609 -7.86 -32.90 -3.59
N ASN A 610 -8.65 -31.83 -3.55
CA ASN A 610 -8.33 -30.53 -4.14
C ASN A 610 -8.96 -29.42 -3.29
N LEU A 611 -8.32 -28.26 -3.22
CA LEU A 611 -8.95 -27.07 -2.67
C LEU A 611 -10.00 -26.53 -3.66
N VAL A 612 -11.11 -26.01 -3.15
CA VAL A 612 -12.14 -25.35 -3.97
C VAL A 612 -12.58 -24.06 -3.32
N THR A 613 -12.85 -23.03 -4.11
CA THR A 613 -13.58 -21.83 -3.68
C THR A 613 -14.84 -21.71 -4.53
N VAL A 614 -16.00 -21.63 -3.90
CA VAL A 614 -17.30 -21.69 -4.58
C VAL A 614 -18.26 -20.66 -3.98
N PRO A 615 -19.02 -19.92 -4.80
CA PRO A 615 -20.08 -19.04 -4.29
C PRO A 615 -21.11 -19.82 -3.47
N VAL A 616 -21.59 -19.20 -2.39
CA VAL A 616 -22.63 -19.77 -1.53
C VAL A 616 -23.96 -19.13 -1.89
N ILE A 617 -24.94 -19.94 -2.31
CA ILE A 617 -26.29 -19.49 -2.69
C ILE A 617 -27.30 -20.21 -1.81
N ASP A 618 -28.26 -19.45 -1.27
CA ASP A 618 -29.24 -19.95 -0.27
C ASP A 618 -28.59 -20.65 0.93
N GLY A 619 -27.36 -20.23 1.26
CA GLY A 619 -26.55 -20.83 2.33
C GLY A 619 -25.94 -22.19 2.01
N LYS A 620 -26.01 -22.66 0.76
CA LYS A 620 -25.59 -24.01 0.33
C LYS A 620 -24.65 -24.01 -0.88
N ILE A 621 -24.02 -25.17 -1.08
CA ILE A 621 -23.31 -25.56 -2.31
C ILE A 621 -23.68 -27.00 -2.68
N SER A 622 -23.40 -27.41 -3.92
CA SER A 622 -23.70 -28.74 -4.46
C SER A 622 -22.43 -29.44 -4.98
N PHE A 623 -22.36 -30.75 -4.78
CA PHE A 623 -21.31 -31.64 -5.25
C PHE A 623 -21.91 -32.66 -6.21
N TYR A 624 -21.59 -32.58 -7.51
CA TYR A 624 -22.04 -33.54 -8.52
C TYR A 624 -20.96 -34.58 -8.81
N SER A 625 -21.36 -35.87 -8.81
CA SER A 625 -20.49 -37.00 -9.15
C SER A 625 -20.65 -37.45 -10.60
N GLY A 626 -19.64 -37.15 -11.43
CA GLY A 626 -19.52 -37.58 -12.82
C GLY A 626 -18.72 -38.87 -12.98
N SER A 627 -19.00 -39.89 -12.16
CA SER A 627 -18.18 -41.10 -12.06
C SER A 627 -18.83 -42.35 -12.67
N GLY A 628 -18.00 -43.35 -12.96
CA GLY A 628 -18.45 -44.70 -13.34
C GLY A 628 -18.86 -45.60 -12.16
N GLY A 629 -18.71 -45.13 -10.91
CA GLY A 629 -19.02 -45.89 -9.70
C GLY A 629 -19.25 -44.97 -8.50
N GLN A 630 -19.85 -45.48 -7.43
CA GLN A 630 -20.12 -44.68 -6.23
C GLN A 630 -18.83 -44.14 -5.58
N ILE A 631 -18.95 -43.01 -4.90
CA ILE A 631 -17.87 -42.34 -4.19
C ILE A 631 -18.33 -41.86 -2.82
N ASP A 632 -17.39 -41.64 -1.91
CA ASP A 632 -17.62 -40.83 -0.73
C ASP A 632 -17.04 -39.42 -0.94
N VAL A 633 -17.73 -38.41 -0.40
CA VAL A 633 -17.30 -37.00 -0.47
C VAL A 633 -17.06 -36.49 0.95
N ILE A 634 -15.90 -35.87 1.11
CA ILE A 634 -15.44 -35.26 2.35
C ILE A 634 -15.13 -33.80 2.06
N ALA A 635 -15.56 -32.88 2.92
CA ALA A 635 -15.21 -31.46 2.80
C ALA A 635 -14.82 -30.88 4.15
N ASP A 636 -13.62 -30.30 4.20
CA ASP A 636 -13.06 -29.58 5.36
C ASP A 636 -13.02 -28.08 5.05
N LEU A 637 -13.66 -27.27 5.89
CA LEU A 637 -13.65 -25.80 5.81
C LEU A 637 -12.22 -25.28 5.95
N ALA A 638 -11.75 -24.46 5.01
CA ALA A 638 -10.55 -23.63 5.19
C ALA A 638 -10.90 -22.22 5.68
N GLY A 639 -11.99 -21.67 5.15
CA GLY A 639 -12.54 -20.37 5.53
C GLY A 639 -13.69 -19.97 4.62
N TYR A 640 -14.25 -18.78 4.86
CA TYR A 640 -15.39 -18.26 4.10
C TYR A 640 -15.21 -16.78 3.75
N TYR A 641 -15.99 -16.32 2.78
CA TYR A 641 -16.04 -14.92 2.37
C TYR A 641 -17.34 -14.27 2.81
N SER A 642 -17.27 -13.06 3.35
CA SER A 642 -18.42 -12.24 3.75
C SER A 642 -18.16 -10.75 3.56
N ALA A 643 -19.22 -9.93 3.66
CA ALA A 643 -19.07 -8.48 3.70
C ALA A 643 -18.49 -7.97 5.03
N GLU A 644 -18.56 -8.78 6.10
CA GLU A 644 -18.08 -8.43 7.43
C GLU A 644 -16.70 -8.99 7.70
N GLY A 645 -15.83 -8.17 8.31
CA GLY A 645 -14.47 -8.48 8.73
C GLY A 645 -13.47 -7.44 8.21
N TYR A 646 -12.21 -7.56 8.61
CA TYR A 646 -11.15 -6.60 8.27
C TYR A 646 -9.92 -7.25 7.65
N THR A 647 -10.01 -8.53 7.28
CA THR A 647 -8.89 -9.27 6.69
C THR A 647 -8.88 -9.13 5.18
N THR A 648 -7.82 -8.52 4.65
CA THR A 648 -7.63 -8.30 3.22
C THR A 648 -6.53 -9.22 2.69
N TYR A 649 -6.62 -9.56 1.40
CA TYR A 649 -5.67 -10.45 0.75
C TYR A 649 -4.52 -9.67 0.11
N ARG A 650 -3.29 -10.03 0.48
CA ARG A 650 -2.07 -9.48 -0.11
C ARG A 650 -1.49 -10.51 -1.08
N PRO A 651 -1.67 -10.33 -2.40
CA PRO A 651 -1.13 -11.24 -3.38
C PRO A 651 0.39 -11.15 -3.37
N THR A 652 1.02 -12.32 -3.32
CA THR A 652 2.45 -12.42 -3.02
C THR A 652 3.04 -13.60 -3.78
N GLY A 653 4.27 -13.50 -4.27
CA GLY A 653 4.91 -14.66 -4.92
C GLY A 653 4.37 -15.02 -6.31
N PRO A 654 4.59 -16.28 -6.75
CA PRO A 654 5.03 -17.41 -5.93
C PRO A 654 6.47 -17.31 -5.40
N TRP A 655 6.64 -17.57 -4.09
CA TRP A 655 7.94 -17.60 -3.42
C TRP A 655 8.14 -18.88 -2.61
N ARG A 656 9.35 -19.47 -2.71
CA ARG A 656 9.72 -20.68 -1.99
C ARG A 656 9.97 -20.37 -0.51
N LEU A 657 9.10 -20.87 0.37
CA LEU A 657 9.30 -20.79 1.82
C LEU A 657 10.16 -21.93 2.35
N ARG A 658 9.95 -23.14 1.84
CA ARG A 658 10.66 -24.34 2.30
C ARG A 658 10.83 -25.35 1.18
N ASP A 659 12.02 -25.91 1.07
CA ASP A 659 12.31 -27.07 0.23
C ASP A 659 13.16 -28.06 1.03
N THR A 660 12.57 -29.16 1.48
CA THR A 660 13.30 -30.09 2.37
C THR A 660 14.37 -30.92 1.66
N ARG A 661 14.55 -30.76 0.34
CA ARG A 661 15.63 -31.40 -0.43
C ARG A 661 16.97 -30.67 -0.30
N GLN A 662 16.94 -29.43 0.17
CA GLN A 662 18.11 -28.55 0.29
C GLN A 662 18.10 -27.81 1.63
N THR A 663 19.25 -27.32 2.06
CA THR A 663 19.34 -26.48 3.26
C THR A 663 18.63 -25.15 2.96
N THR A 664 17.76 -24.73 3.89
CA THR A 664 17.07 -23.43 3.80
C THR A 664 17.73 -22.47 4.76
N GLU A 665 18.20 -21.33 4.25
CA GLU A 665 18.72 -20.25 5.08
C GLU A 665 17.56 -19.46 5.69
N THR A 666 17.60 -19.22 7.00
CA THR A 666 16.61 -18.40 7.72
C THR A 666 17.34 -17.43 8.64
N GLU A 667 16.65 -16.38 9.11
CA GLU A 667 17.21 -15.44 10.09
C GLU A 667 17.59 -16.12 11.42
N SER A 668 16.88 -17.21 11.77
CA SER A 668 17.19 -18.03 12.95
C SER A 668 18.32 -19.05 12.72
N GLY A 669 18.93 -19.05 11.53
CA GLY A 669 20.00 -19.96 11.12
C GLY A 669 19.58 -20.97 10.03
N PRO A 670 20.54 -21.73 9.48
CA PRO A 670 20.28 -22.71 8.43
C PRO A 670 19.46 -23.88 8.97
N ILE A 671 18.37 -24.22 8.27
CA ILE A 671 17.61 -25.44 8.51
C ILE A 671 18.05 -26.50 7.49
N PRO A 672 18.77 -27.56 7.91
CA PRO A 672 19.33 -28.55 7.00
C PRO A 672 18.30 -29.22 6.08
N ALA A 673 18.79 -29.70 4.94
CA ALA A 673 18.06 -30.64 4.09
C ALA A 673 17.74 -31.92 4.87
N GLY A 674 16.57 -32.50 4.63
CA GLY A 674 16.17 -33.75 5.27
C GLY A 674 14.75 -34.15 4.89
N ALA A 675 14.57 -35.43 4.55
CA ALA A 675 13.23 -35.97 4.32
C ALA A 675 12.43 -35.98 5.64
N VAL A 676 11.13 -35.68 5.56
CA VAL A 676 10.22 -35.76 6.69
C VAL A 676 9.93 -37.23 6.98
N PRO A 677 10.24 -37.75 8.18
CA PRO A 677 10.06 -39.17 8.48
C PRO A 677 8.58 -39.56 8.61
N PRO A 678 8.26 -40.86 8.65
CA PRO A 678 6.92 -41.36 8.98
C PRO A 678 6.42 -40.75 10.30
N GLY A 679 5.22 -40.17 10.30
CA GLY A 679 4.67 -39.50 11.47
C GLY A 679 5.41 -38.22 11.90
N GLY A 680 6.38 -37.74 11.12
CA GLY A 680 7.11 -36.52 11.38
C GLY A 680 6.33 -35.26 11.02
N GLU A 681 6.76 -34.15 11.61
CA GLU A 681 6.22 -32.81 11.33
C GLU A 681 7.33 -31.87 10.89
N ILE A 682 7.01 -30.95 9.97
CA ILE A 682 7.81 -29.73 9.75
C ILE A 682 6.98 -28.51 10.11
N THR A 683 7.67 -27.46 10.58
CA THR A 683 7.07 -26.14 10.81
C THR A 683 7.68 -25.15 9.83
N VAL A 684 6.84 -24.34 9.20
CA VAL A 684 7.25 -23.21 8.36
C VAL A 684 6.89 -21.94 9.09
N ASP A 685 7.87 -21.06 9.24
CA ASP A 685 7.73 -19.73 9.82
C ASP A 685 7.31 -18.74 8.72
N LEU A 686 6.35 -17.88 9.05
CA LEU A 686 5.81 -16.85 8.17
C LEU A 686 6.17 -15.44 8.67
N GLY A 687 7.17 -15.29 9.53
CA GLY A 687 7.58 -14.00 10.11
C GLY A 687 7.97 -12.92 9.10
N SER A 688 8.24 -13.28 7.84
CA SER A 688 8.42 -12.33 6.74
C SER A 688 7.11 -11.71 6.25
N PHE A 689 5.95 -12.27 6.60
CA PHE A 689 4.64 -11.70 6.35
C PHE A 689 4.20 -10.86 7.56
N PRO A 690 3.81 -9.59 7.37
CA PRO A 690 3.28 -8.76 8.44
C PRO A 690 1.90 -9.27 8.92
N ALA A 691 1.83 -9.65 10.20
CA ALA A 691 0.63 -10.17 10.91
C ALA A 691 -0.34 -11.02 10.07
N PRO A 692 0.13 -12.15 9.50
CA PRO A 692 -0.72 -13.05 8.75
C PRO A 692 -1.81 -13.65 9.64
N ARG A 693 -3.04 -13.66 9.14
CA ARG A 693 -4.21 -14.35 9.71
C ARG A 693 -4.60 -15.59 8.92
N GLY A 694 -4.19 -15.65 7.66
CA GLY A 694 -4.25 -16.84 6.84
C GLY A 694 -3.17 -16.79 5.76
N VAL A 695 -2.80 -17.94 5.22
CA VAL A 695 -1.82 -18.03 4.15
C VAL A 695 -2.32 -18.96 3.05
N THR A 696 -2.09 -18.55 1.80
CA THR A 696 -2.34 -19.36 0.61
C THR A 696 -1.01 -19.94 0.13
N LEU A 697 -0.89 -21.27 0.21
CA LEU A 697 0.30 -22.00 -0.15
C LEU A 697 0.00 -22.99 -1.27
N ASN A 698 0.96 -23.24 -2.14
CA ASN A 698 0.99 -24.47 -2.91
C ASN A 698 2.01 -25.42 -2.29
N VAL A 699 1.56 -26.63 -1.97
CA VAL A 699 2.37 -27.62 -1.25
C VAL A 699 2.56 -28.81 -2.14
N THR A 700 3.82 -29.21 -2.34
CA THR A 700 4.19 -30.37 -3.15
C THR A 700 4.87 -31.43 -2.30
N VAL A 701 4.36 -32.65 -2.36
CA VAL A 701 5.03 -33.86 -1.87
C VAL A 701 5.83 -34.45 -3.02
N THR A 702 7.12 -34.74 -2.79
CA THR A 702 8.01 -35.34 -3.79
C THR A 702 8.86 -36.45 -3.20
N ALA A 703 9.22 -37.42 -4.04
CA ALA A 703 9.97 -38.62 -3.67
C ALA A 703 9.43 -39.37 -2.42
N PRO A 704 8.10 -39.58 -2.28
CA PRO A 704 7.58 -40.34 -1.15
C PRO A 704 7.99 -41.82 -1.27
N THR A 705 8.48 -42.41 -0.18
CA THR A 705 8.89 -43.83 -0.17
C THR A 705 7.76 -44.81 0.13
N ALA A 706 6.60 -44.31 0.58
CA ALA A 706 5.36 -45.06 0.75
C ALA A 706 4.15 -44.17 0.41
N GLY A 707 2.99 -44.80 0.14
CA GLY A 707 1.73 -44.07 0.02
C GLY A 707 1.27 -43.48 1.36
N GLY A 708 0.52 -42.39 1.32
CA GLY A 708 0.00 -41.74 2.52
C GLY A 708 -0.67 -40.40 2.22
N TYR A 709 -0.72 -39.55 3.24
CA TYR A 709 -1.36 -38.24 3.19
C TYR A 709 -0.57 -37.17 3.96
N LEU A 710 -0.82 -35.90 3.61
CA LEU A 710 -0.27 -34.73 4.29
C LEU A 710 -1.41 -33.96 4.94
N THR A 711 -1.23 -33.59 6.20
CA THR A 711 -2.14 -32.68 6.91
C THR A 711 -1.41 -31.36 7.15
N VAL A 712 -2.02 -30.26 6.73
CA VAL A 712 -1.50 -28.89 6.91
C VAL A 712 -2.45 -28.12 7.82
N TYR A 713 -1.91 -27.48 8.87
CA TYR A 713 -2.72 -26.85 9.92
C TYR A 713 -1.94 -25.76 10.67
N PRO A 714 -2.63 -24.85 11.37
CA PRO A 714 -1.98 -23.79 12.14
C PRO A 714 -1.09 -24.38 13.24
N SER A 715 0.10 -23.82 13.45
CA SER A 715 0.89 -24.16 14.63
C SER A 715 0.15 -23.74 15.90
N GLY A 716 0.30 -24.52 16.97
CA GLY A 716 -0.45 -24.33 18.23
C GLY A 716 -1.87 -24.92 18.24
N ALA A 717 -2.42 -25.30 17.08
CA ALA A 717 -3.70 -26.01 17.00
C ALA A 717 -3.52 -27.54 17.16
N THR A 718 -4.60 -28.22 17.57
CA THR A 718 -4.65 -29.69 17.53
C THR A 718 -4.67 -30.15 16.08
N ARG A 719 -3.88 -31.18 15.75
CA ARG A 719 -3.84 -31.70 14.39
C ARG A 719 -5.23 -32.20 13.96
N PRO A 720 -5.78 -31.71 12.84
CA PRO A 720 -7.09 -32.10 12.33
C PRO A 720 -7.05 -33.47 11.64
N LEU A 721 -8.23 -33.98 11.28
CA LEU A 721 -8.37 -35.19 10.44
C LEU A 721 -8.31 -34.90 8.93
N ALA A 722 -8.13 -33.64 8.54
CA ALA A 722 -8.06 -33.24 7.14
C ALA A 722 -6.83 -33.85 6.44
N SER A 723 -7.01 -34.25 5.18
CA SER A 723 -5.91 -34.68 4.29
C SER A 723 -5.86 -33.74 3.09
N ASN A 724 -4.83 -32.89 3.07
CA ASN A 724 -4.66 -31.87 2.03
C ASN A 724 -3.98 -32.43 0.79
N LEU A 725 -3.17 -33.49 0.92
CA LEU A 725 -2.62 -34.24 -0.20
C LEU A 725 -2.70 -35.73 0.09
N ASN A 726 -2.90 -36.53 -0.94
CA ASN A 726 -2.87 -37.99 -0.90
C ASN A 726 -2.00 -38.49 -2.06
N TRP A 727 -1.17 -39.50 -1.82
CA TRP A 727 -0.23 -40.00 -2.83
C TRP A 727 0.01 -41.51 -2.69
N VAL A 728 0.55 -42.09 -3.76
CA VAL A 728 1.21 -43.40 -3.76
C VAL A 728 2.74 -43.26 -3.73
N ALA A 729 3.45 -44.35 -3.46
CA ALA A 729 4.91 -44.36 -3.45
C ALA A 729 5.49 -43.87 -4.80
N GLY A 730 6.52 -43.02 -4.74
CA GLY A 730 7.19 -42.42 -5.90
C GLY A 730 6.41 -41.28 -6.58
N GLN A 731 5.15 -41.02 -6.22
CA GLN A 731 4.35 -39.98 -6.86
C GLN A 731 4.74 -38.57 -6.36
N THR A 732 4.97 -37.65 -7.29
CA THR A 732 5.02 -36.21 -6.98
C THR A 732 3.64 -35.61 -7.20
N ILE A 733 3.08 -34.95 -6.20
CA ILE A 733 1.74 -34.36 -6.26
C ILE A 733 1.71 -33.02 -5.51
N ALA A 734 0.92 -32.09 -6.02
CA ALA A 734 0.70 -30.78 -5.42
C ALA A 734 -0.78 -30.50 -5.19
N ASN A 735 -1.06 -29.67 -4.19
CA ASN A 735 -2.37 -29.08 -3.95
C ASN A 735 -2.18 -27.68 -3.35
N GLN A 736 -3.04 -26.73 -3.71
CA GLN A 736 -3.12 -25.46 -3.00
C GLN A 736 -3.82 -25.67 -1.66
N VAL A 737 -3.37 -24.97 -0.63
CA VAL A 737 -3.97 -24.97 0.70
C VAL A 737 -4.13 -23.55 1.19
N VAL A 738 -5.22 -23.28 1.91
CA VAL A 738 -5.41 -22.05 2.68
C VAL A 738 -5.53 -22.45 4.13
N VAL A 739 -4.69 -21.87 4.98
CA VAL A 739 -4.56 -22.27 6.38
C VAL A 739 -4.59 -21.02 7.25
N PRO A 740 -5.37 -21.00 8.35
CA PRO A 740 -5.27 -19.92 9.32
C PRO A 740 -3.87 -19.84 9.93
N VAL A 741 -3.52 -18.64 10.38
CA VAL A 741 -2.25 -18.38 11.04
C VAL A 741 -2.55 -17.78 12.42
N LEU A 742 -2.01 -18.42 13.46
CA LEU A 742 -2.14 -17.95 14.83
C LEU A 742 -1.03 -16.95 15.16
N GLU A 743 -1.01 -16.44 16.39
CA GLU A 743 -0.07 -15.40 16.84
C GLU A 743 1.41 -15.83 16.77
N ASP A 744 1.71 -17.14 16.68
CA ASP A 744 3.07 -17.65 16.50
C ASP A 744 3.58 -17.58 15.05
N HIS A 745 2.74 -17.08 14.13
CA HIS A 745 3.01 -16.90 12.69
C HIS A 745 3.52 -18.17 11.98
N LYS A 746 3.08 -19.35 12.41
CA LYS A 746 3.61 -20.64 11.92
C LYS A 746 2.55 -21.58 11.39
N VAL A 747 2.95 -22.40 10.42
CA VAL A 747 2.14 -23.49 9.85
C VAL A 747 2.87 -24.82 9.98
N ARG A 748 2.13 -25.88 10.35
CA ARG A 748 2.64 -27.24 10.49
C ARG A 748 2.19 -28.15 9.36
N PHE A 749 3.07 -29.09 9.01
CA PHE A 749 2.85 -30.09 7.98
C PHE A 749 3.18 -31.47 8.57
N TYR A 750 2.20 -32.35 8.64
CA TYR A 750 2.33 -33.70 9.20
C TYR A 750 2.35 -34.76 8.10
N ASN A 751 3.38 -35.61 8.11
CA ASN A 751 3.50 -36.76 7.21
C ASN A 751 2.76 -37.98 7.79
N GLY A 752 1.57 -38.28 7.26
CA GLY A 752 0.74 -39.42 7.62
C GLY A 752 1.05 -40.73 6.87
N SER A 753 2.23 -40.87 6.27
CA SER A 753 2.65 -42.10 5.57
C SER A 753 3.52 -43.00 6.45
N ALA A 754 3.70 -44.25 6.02
CA ALA A 754 4.68 -45.19 6.58
C ALA A 754 6.12 -44.97 6.05
N GLY A 755 6.32 -43.97 5.18
CA GLY A 755 7.58 -43.68 4.52
C GLY A 755 8.05 -42.25 4.77
N THR A 756 9.24 -41.95 4.27
CA THR A 756 9.76 -40.59 4.20
C THR A 756 9.18 -39.83 3.00
N VAL A 757 9.08 -38.51 3.13
CA VAL A 757 8.69 -37.60 2.03
C VAL A 757 9.58 -36.36 1.99
N HIS A 758 9.74 -35.74 0.82
CA HIS A 758 10.21 -34.35 0.74
C HIS A 758 9.03 -33.41 0.50
N LEU A 759 9.12 -32.21 1.08
CA LEU A 759 8.11 -31.16 0.97
C LEU A 759 8.70 -29.93 0.32
N VAL A 760 7.94 -29.35 -0.60
CA VAL A 760 8.20 -28.07 -1.24
C VAL A 760 6.99 -27.17 -0.99
N VAL A 761 7.22 -26.02 -0.36
CA VAL A 761 6.18 -25.09 0.10
C VAL A 761 6.42 -23.74 -0.55
N ASP A 762 5.48 -23.31 -1.39
CA ASP A 762 5.52 -22.04 -2.11
C ASP A 762 4.34 -21.16 -1.64
N ALA A 763 4.58 -19.89 -1.31
CA ALA A 763 3.54 -18.94 -0.92
C ALA A 763 3.01 -18.14 -2.12
N PHE A 764 1.69 -17.99 -2.21
CA PHE A 764 0.98 -17.27 -3.29
C PHE A 764 0.20 -16.04 -2.79
N GLY A 765 0.10 -15.86 -1.48
CA GLY A 765 -0.48 -14.69 -0.84
C GLY A 765 -0.85 -14.99 0.61
N TYR A 766 -1.20 -13.95 1.36
CA TYR A 766 -1.63 -14.08 2.75
C TYR A 766 -2.78 -13.12 3.02
N GLN A 767 -3.60 -13.45 4.02
CA GLN A 767 -4.57 -12.54 4.59
C GLN A 767 -3.96 -11.86 5.81
N SER A 768 -4.10 -10.55 5.93
CA SER A 768 -3.72 -9.79 7.12
C SER A 768 -4.81 -8.79 7.46
N TRP A 769 -4.68 -8.14 8.62
CA TRP A 769 -5.39 -6.89 8.88
C TRP A 769 -4.89 -5.77 7.96
#